data_AF-A0A5Q4BR02-F1
#
_entry.id   AF-A0A5Q4BR02-F1
#
_cell.length_a   1.000
_cell.length_b   1.000
_cell.length_c   1.000
_cell.angle_alpha   90.00
_cell.angle_beta   90.00
_cell.angle_gamma   90.00
#
_symmetry.space_group_name_H-M   'P 1'
#
loop_
_entity.id
_entity.type
_entity.pdbx_description
1 polymer ?
#
loop_
_entity_poly.entity_id
_entity_poly.type
_entity_poly.pdbx_seq_one_letter_code
_entity_poly.pdbx_strand_id
1 'polypeptide(L)'
;MTAKLETQPQAGILLDKAEPPDSSSNKGPLSGDITDNERAKEPAASGPVRTVAGLKWYIIVFAILSSTFLFALDNTVVADVQPQIVLQFDAIEDIAWLAVAFIMVSTAVNLLFGQLYSHLKPKWLYIGSVVVFEIGSALCGAAPNMDSLIVGRALCGLGGVGMYLGVMVLIAATTTIQERPMYLASIGLTWGLGTILGPLVGGAFADSDATWRWAFYINLPIGALAAPVYIFMLPSPDPQPGASILKRLAEVDWIGAVIMLGAIVTFTMAISFGGVMYEWDSGSEIALFVVAGVLFVVFDVQQAYSIGTTVERRIFPVELISSRKYYRTMVLMFCVTASGGCAIFIPVNFIPIFFQFSRGDSAIDAAVRLLPFILVMVTVTLAQGGMLSHPSGKFGLYMPWFTVGGIITVVAASLMYVVETDTSTAWVYGASAMLGAGVGTYTQAGFSISQASVPEHMAAVAASLMALAQTGGINIALAIGNAVFLNRAETRLAEILPDTVTEDQIHLAIAGVGADFVTTLPPQMQQEILEAIVEALNLPYILVITAGSLVLRAHAHAHAVPPSPSPPAMAALIGLPLLRGQVRRLWIASLHLLLAASACAYLPLSDAALRNVTVSEADFDIHAGPLLSPLLIPRVPGTDGQLQTQRHFVDFFTKSLPKWTVQWQNSTDKTPATGDADVPFQNLILRREPPWTKPGQANYLTLVAHYDSKYEPAGFIGATDSAAPCAMLMHVAKALDPYLTQMYDEMVALGEQGGTVPMDMGLQILFLDGEEAFKSWTDTDSLYGARSLSNEWEHTFNPAMSHYKTPLEQISAFVLLDLLGSAEPRIPSYFQSTHWAYRAMAKVERRMRELGVLETKPKNPFLYDAEKNPQMFGRSGIGDDHVPFMMKGVNVLHIIPSPFPAVWHRMEDDGEHLDMPTVRDWTRIVTAFTMEWLDANELELRKRRSENKM
;
A
#
# COMPACT_ATOMS: atom_id res chain seq x y z
N MET A 1 46.01 -23.03 -76.58
CA MET A 1 45.53 -21.82 -77.27
C MET A 1 45.72 -20.65 -76.30
N THR A 2 46.97 -20.20 -76.15
CA THR A 2 47.55 -18.99 -76.81
C THR A 2 46.96 -17.70 -76.25
N ALA A 3 47.69 -16.75 -75.67
CA ALA A 3 49.07 -16.59 -75.16
C ALA A 3 49.01 -15.17 -74.51
N LYS A 4 49.36 -14.98 -73.23
CA LYS A 4 50.68 -14.53 -72.72
C LYS A 4 51.32 -13.34 -73.47
N LEU A 5 51.67 -12.30 -72.72
CA LEU A 5 53.01 -11.67 -72.57
C LEU A 5 52.88 -10.54 -71.50
N GLU A 6 53.53 -10.57 -70.32
CA GLU A 6 54.97 -10.29 -70.02
C GLU A 6 55.35 -8.85 -70.47
N THR A 7 55.95 -7.92 -69.70
CA THR A 7 57.03 -8.01 -68.68
C THR A 7 57.27 -6.62 -68.00
N GLN A 8 57.83 -6.67 -66.78
CA GLN A 8 58.53 -5.67 -65.93
C GLN A 8 59.80 -5.01 -66.58
N PRO A 9 60.75 -4.25 -65.91
CA PRO A 9 60.84 -3.48 -64.63
C PRO A 9 61.70 -2.14 -64.70
N GLN A 10 62.09 -1.55 -63.52
CA GLN A 10 63.26 -0.65 -63.24
C GLN A 10 63.19 0.84 -63.70
N ALA A 11 63.85 1.89 -63.15
CA ALA A 11 64.70 2.24 -61.98
C ALA A 11 64.97 3.78 -62.04
N GLY A 12 65.57 4.40 -60.98
CA GLY A 12 66.20 5.75 -61.03
C GLY A 12 65.78 6.69 -59.87
N ILE A 13 66.55 6.96 -58.80
CA ILE A 13 67.80 7.77 -58.61
C ILE A 13 67.61 9.30 -58.77
N LEU A 14 67.88 10.04 -57.67
CA LEU A 14 68.65 11.32 -57.48
C LEU A 14 68.11 12.05 -56.22
N LEU A 15 68.83 12.09 -55.08
CA LEU A 15 69.83 13.11 -54.64
C LEU A 15 69.26 14.55 -54.71
N ASP A 16 69.15 15.32 -53.62
CA ASP A 16 70.29 15.87 -52.88
C ASP A 16 69.97 16.41 -51.45
N LYS A 17 71.04 16.62 -50.68
CA LYS A 17 71.12 16.98 -49.24
C LYS A 17 70.83 18.47 -48.92
N ALA A 18 70.37 18.75 -47.68
CA ALA A 18 71.10 19.49 -46.62
C ALA A 18 70.17 20.27 -45.64
N GLU A 19 70.36 20.05 -44.34
CA GLU A 19 69.94 20.91 -43.21
C GLU A 19 71.15 21.76 -42.71
N PRO A 20 71.07 22.57 -41.63
CA PRO A 20 70.21 23.74 -41.33
C PRO A 20 71.09 24.97 -40.92
N PRO A 21 70.52 26.06 -40.35
CA PRO A 21 70.94 26.37 -38.97
C PRO A 21 69.87 27.05 -38.06
N ASP A 22 70.11 26.93 -36.75
CA ASP A 22 69.43 27.57 -35.62
C ASP A 22 69.78 29.07 -35.43
N SER A 23 68.83 29.88 -34.93
CA SER A 23 68.92 30.61 -33.64
C SER A 23 68.18 31.98 -33.57
N SER A 24 67.37 32.10 -32.52
CA SER A 24 67.14 33.30 -31.67
C SER A 24 66.15 34.42 -32.06
N SER A 25 65.21 34.64 -31.13
CA SER A 25 64.69 35.91 -30.61
C SER A 25 63.55 36.67 -31.33
N ASN A 26 62.34 36.48 -30.79
CA ASN A 26 61.48 37.51 -30.17
C ASN A 26 61.14 38.80 -30.97
N LYS A 27 59.86 38.93 -31.35
CA LYS A 27 58.96 40.09 -31.09
C LYS A 27 57.56 39.81 -31.71
N GLY A 28 56.50 39.93 -30.90
CA GLY A 28 55.11 39.99 -31.37
C GLY A 28 54.80 41.31 -32.12
N PRO A 29 53.52 41.67 -32.43
CA PRO A 29 52.28 41.17 -31.84
C PRO A 29 51.10 40.87 -32.82
N LEU A 30 50.11 40.14 -32.28
CA LEU A 30 48.64 40.26 -32.48
C LEU A 30 47.99 40.32 -33.88
N SER A 31 46.97 39.44 -33.99
CA SER A 31 45.70 39.53 -34.73
C SER A 31 45.60 38.86 -36.11
N GLY A 32 44.51 38.11 -36.31
CA GLY A 32 43.99 37.75 -37.62
C GLY A 32 43.64 36.27 -37.79
N ASP A 33 42.37 35.94 -37.52
CA ASP A 33 41.59 34.76 -37.92
C ASP A 33 42.17 33.79 -38.95
N ILE A 34 42.15 32.49 -38.62
CA ILE A 34 42.09 31.41 -39.61
C ILE A 34 40.78 30.65 -39.38
N THR A 35 39.94 30.68 -40.41
CA THR A 35 38.63 30.06 -40.48
C THR A 35 38.70 28.53 -40.44
N ASP A 36 37.97 27.96 -39.48
CA ASP A 36 37.58 26.55 -39.41
C ASP A 36 36.81 26.13 -40.67
N ASN A 37 37.39 25.24 -41.49
CA ASN A 37 36.59 24.45 -42.43
C ASN A 37 37.17 23.07 -42.76
N GLU A 38 37.65 22.35 -41.75
CA GLU A 38 37.86 20.88 -41.82
C GLU A 38 37.40 20.19 -40.53
N ARG A 39 36.18 20.50 -40.06
CA ARG A 39 35.50 19.63 -39.10
C ARG A 39 34.87 18.46 -39.86
N ALA A 40 35.40 17.27 -39.60
CA ALA A 40 34.86 15.98 -40.00
C ALA A 40 33.32 15.97 -39.92
N LYS A 41 32.68 15.61 -41.03
CA LYS A 41 31.24 15.31 -41.07
C LYS A 41 30.93 14.21 -40.05
N GLU A 42 30.35 14.60 -38.92
CA GLU A 42 29.61 13.69 -38.05
C GLU A 42 28.50 13.01 -38.87
N PRO A 43 28.23 11.71 -38.68
CA PRO A 43 27.12 11.06 -39.35
C PRO A 43 25.81 11.68 -38.86
N ALA A 44 25.09 12.28 -39.81
CA ALA A 44 23.75 12.83 -39.59
C ALA A 44 22.82 11.78 -38.99
N ALA A 45 22.01 12.20 -38.00
CA ALA A 45 20.93 11.42 -37.42
C ALA A 45 20.07 10.78 -38.52
N SER A 46 20.11 9.46 -38.63
CA SER A 46 19.39 8.69 -39.64
C SER A 46 17.88 8.77 -39.43
N GLY A 47 17.15 9.08 -40.52
CA GLY A 47 15.69 8.96 -40.63
C GLY A 47 15.16 7.52 -40.44
N PRO A 48 13.85 7.28 -40.60
CA PRO A 48 13.12 6.27 -39.83
C PRO A 48 13.60 4.83 -40.11
N VAL A 49 13.95 4.13 -39.02
CA VAL A 49 14.40 2.73 -38.97
C VAL A 49 13.27 1.74 -39.32
N ARG A 50 12.00 2.16 -39.24
CA ARG A 50 10.82 1.31 -39.48
C ARG A 50 10.41 1.22 -40.95
N THR A 51 10.23 -0.01 -41.43
CA THR A 51 9.66 -0.33 -42.75
C THR A 51 8.13 -0.26 -42.78
N VAL A 52 7.48 -0.23 -41.61
CA VAL A 52 6.01 -0.20 -41.44
C VAL A 52 5.63 1.05 -40.66
N ALA A 53 4.63 1.80 -41.13
CA ALA A 53 4.14 3.03 -40.52
C ALA A 53 2.60 3.09 -40.46
N GLY A 54 2.05 4.07 -39.73
CA GLY A 54 0.61 4.31 -39.60
C GLY A 54 -0.11 3.25 -38.75
N LEU A 55 -1.38 2.97 -39.04
CA LEU A 55 -2.22 2.05 -38.27
C LEU A 55 -1.60 0.64 -38.14
N LYS A 56 -0.92 0.16 -39.19
CA LYS A 56 -0.26 -1.15 -39.19
C LYS A 56 0.83 -1.25 -38.11
N TRP A 57 1.54 -0.16 -37.83
CA TRP A 57 2.56 -0.12 -36.79
C TRP A 57 1.94 -0.23 -35.39
N TYR A 58 0.86 0.50 -35.12
CA TYR A 58 0.14 0.41 -33.84
C TYR A 58 -0.43 -1.00 -33.60
N ILE A 59 -0.93 -1.67 -34.63
CA ILE A 59 -1.40 -3.07 -34.53
C ILE A 59 -0.24 -4.01 -34.18
N ILE A 60 0.94 -3.83 -34.80
CA ILE A 60 2.13 -4.63 -34.49
C ILE A 60 2.57 -4.40 -33.04
N VAL A 61 2.65 -3.14 -32.60
CA VAL A 61 3.04 -2.79 -31.23
C VAL A 61 2.06 -3.37 -30.21
N PHE A 62 0.75 -3.25 -30.45
CA PHE A 62 -0.26 -3.84 -29.59
C PHE A 62 -0.12 -5.37 -29.49
N ALA A 63 0.07 -6.03 -30.63
CA ALA A 63 0.22 -7.48 -30.65
C ALA A 63 1.50 -7.95 -29.93
N ILE A 64 2.65 -7.29 -30.13
CA ILE A 64 3.87 -7.72 -29.41
C ILE A 64 3.71 -7.49 -27.90
N LEU A 65 3.10 -6.38 -27.50
CA LEU A 65 2.87 -6.07 -26.10
C LEU A 65 1.87 -7.03 -25.43
N SER A 66 0.93 -7.63 -26.18
CA SER A 66 -0.02 -8.60 -25.63
C SER A 66 0.66 -9.87 -25.11
N SER A 67 1.83 -10.25 -25.62
CA SER A 67 2.60 -11.37 -25.08
C SER A 67 3.15 -11.07 -23.68
N THR A 68 3.57 -9.83 -23.44
CA THR A 68 3.96 -9.34 -22.11
C THR A 68 2.80 -9.39 -21.12
N PHE A 69 1.60 -9.09 -21.61
CA PHE A 69 0.37 -9.18 -20.83
C PHE A 69 0.08 -10.64 -20.42
N LEU A 70 0.16 -11.58 -21.37
CA LEU A 70 0.02 -13.02 -21.08
C LEU A 70 1.03 -13.49 -20.04
N PHE A 71 2.29 -13.11 -20.21
CA PHE A 71 3.36 -13.46 -19.28
C PHE A 71 3.09 -12.94 -17.87
N ALA A 72 2.67 -11.68 -17.72
CA ALA A 72 2.36 -11.08 -16.44
C ALA A 72 1.11 -11.72 -15.79
N LEU A 73 0.05 -11.93 -16.57
CA LEU A 73 -1.20 -12.54 -16.11
C LEU A 73 -0.94 -13.95 -15.55
N ASP A 74 -0.31 -14.83 -16.34
CA ASP A 74 -0.03 -16.22 -15.92
C ASP A 74 0.91 -16.28 -14.71
N ASN A 75 1.85 -15.35 -14.60
CA ASN A 75 2.73 -15.29 -13.43
C ASN A 75 1.95 -15.01 -12.13
N THR A 76 0.96 -14.11 -12.20
CA THR A 76 0.20 -13.67 -11.01
C THR A 76 -1.03 -14.51 -10.69
N VAL A 77 -1.69 -15.11 -11.69
CA VAL A 77 -2.95 -15.84 -11.51
C VAL A 77 -2.82 -17.05 -10.59
N VAL A 78 -1.62 -17.66 -10.52
CA VAL A 78 -1.38 -18.88 -9.75
C VAL A 78 -1.63 -18.69 -8.26
N ALA A 79 -1.34 -17.50 -7.72
CA ALA A 79 -1.46 -17.23 -6.30
C ALA A 79 -2.92 -17.37 -5.82
N ASP A 80 -3.88 -16.93 -6.63
CA ASP A 80 -5.30 -16.97 -6.29
C ASP A 80 -5.93 -18.36 -6.46
N VAL A 81 -5.38 -19.19 -7.33
CA VAL A 81 -5.87 -20.57 -7.55
C VAL A 81 -5.13 -21.61 -6.71
N GLN A 82 -4.01 -21.24 -6.09
CA GLN A 82 -3.17 -22.13 -5.29
C GLN A 82 -3.95 -22.89 -4.20
N PRO A 83 -4.82 -22.25 -3.39
CA PRO A 83 -5.69 -22.94 -2.43
C PRO A 83 -6.45 -24.14 -3.02
N GLN A 84 -7.13 -23.93 -4.16
CA GLN A 84 -7.98 -24.93 -4.81
C GLN A 84 -7.16 -26.07 -5.43
N ILE A 85 -5.97 -25.75 -5.94
CA ILE A 85 -5.04 -26.75 -6.49
C ILE A 85 -4.55 -27.69 -5.39
N VAL A 86 -4.12 -27.12 -4.26
CA VAL A 86 -3.61 -27.88 -3.12
C VAL A 86 -4.71 -28.78 -2.54
N LEU A 87 -5.93 -28.26 -2.37
CA LEU A 87 -7.08 -29.05 -1.92
C LEU A 87 -7.44 -30.18 -2.89
N GLN A 88 -7.36 -29.93 -4.20
CA GLN A 88 -7.72 -30.95 -5.20
C GLN A 88 -6.68 -32.07 -5.31
N PHE A 89 -5.39 -31.75 -5.18
CA PHE A 89 -4.30 -32.71 -5.39
C PHE A 89 -3.73 -33.28 -4.10
N ASP A 90 -4.12 -32.78 -2.93
CA ASP A 90 -3.63 -33.20 -1.61
C ASP A 90 -2.09 -33.17 -1.54
N ALA A 91 -1.50 -32.09 -2.07
CA ALA A 91 -0.06 -31.94 -2.28
C ALA A 91 0.45 -30.64 -1.65
N ILE A 92 0.28 -30.51 -0.33
CA ILE A 92 0.70 -29.34 0.45
C ILE A 92 2.22 -29.19 0.43
N GLU A 93 2.96 -30.30 0.51
CA GLU A 93 4.43 -30.32 0.51
C GLU A 93 5.05 -29.65 -0.74
N ASP A 94 4.33 -29.68 -1.87
CA ASP A 94 4.78 -29.14 -3.15
C ASP A 94 4.35 -27.68 -3.39
N ILE A 95 3.70 -27.04 -2.43
CA ILE A 95 3.13 -25.68 -2.57
C ILE A 95 4.19 -24.65 -2.98
N ALA A 96 5.41 -24.79 -2.48
CA ALA A 96 6.53 -23.91 -2.80
C ALA A 96 6.87 -23.93 -4.30
N TRP A 97 6.71 -25.07 -4.97
CA TRP A 97 7.01 -25.21 -6.40
C TRP A 97 6.09 -24.39 -7.30
N LEU A 98 4.82 -24.23 -6.93
CA LEU A 98 3.83 -23.48 -7.73
C LEU A 98 4.20 -22.01 -7.88
N ALA A 99 4.71 -21.41 -6.81
CA ALA A 99 5.11 -20.01 -6.76
C ALA A 99 6.42 -19.74 -7.52
N VAL A 100 7.38 -20.68 -7.48
CA VAL A 100 8.76 -20.41 -7.93
C VAL A 100 9.09 -20.98 -9.32
N ALA A 101 8.47 -22.09 -9.76
CA ALA A 101 8.88 -22.81 -10.97
C ALA A 101 8.88 -21.93 -12.24
N PHE A 102 7.89 -21.07 -12.38
CA PHE A 102 7.74 -20.17 -13.52
C PHE A 102 8.91 -19.18 -13.60
N ILE A 103 9.11 -18.37 -12.55
CA ILE A 103 10.11 -17.30 -12.57
C ILE A 103 11.53 -17.85 -12.47
N MET A 104 11.72 -18.96 -11.75
CA MET A 104 13.00 -19.66 -11.64
C MET A 104 13.51 -20.07 -13.03
N VAL A 105 12.68 -20.75 -13.83
CA VAL A 105 13.08 -21.17 -15.18
C VAL A 105 13.25 -19.96 -16.09
N SER A 106 12.38 -18.95 -15.99
CA SER A 106 12.54 -17.68 -16.73
C SER A 106 13.91 -17.05 -16.48
N THR A 107 14.32 -16.89 -15.22
CA THR A 107 15.63 -16.32 -14.87
C THR A 107 16.78 -17.21 -15.36
N ALA A 108 16.66 -18.52 -15.20
CA ALA A 108 17.71 -19.48 -15.52
C ALA A 108 18.05 -19.52 -17.02
N VAL A 109 17.06 -19.33 -17.89
CA VAL A 109 17.23 -19.37 -19.36
C VAL A 109 17.31 -17.97 -20.00
N ASN A 110 17.25 -16.89 -19.21
CA ASN A 110 17.21 -15.52 -19.73
C ASN A 110 18.43 -15.18 -20.61
N LEU A 111 19.65 -15.51 -20.15
CA LEU A 111 20.88 -15.26 -20.93
C LEU A 111 20.94 -16.08 -22.22
N LEU A 112 20.41 -17.31 -22.20
CA LEU A 112 20.31 -18.16 -23.39
C LEU A 112 19.45 -17.50 -24.46
N PHE A 113 18.27 -16.99 -24.08
CA PHE A 113 17.43 -16.26 -25.03
C PHE A 113 18.10 -14.98 -25.53
N GLY A 114 18.82 -14.25 -24.68
CA GLY A 114 19.64 -13.11 -25.09
C GLY A 114 20.57 -13.44 -26.25
N GLN A 115 21.32 -14.53 -26.12
CA GLN A 115 22.21 -15.01 -27.18
C GLN A 115 21.44 -15.54 -28.40
N LEU A 116 20.37 -16.31 -28.20
CA LEU A 116 19.55 -16.82 -29.30
C LEU A 116 18.99 -15.67 -30.16
N TYR A 117 18.58 -14.54 -29.56
CA TYR A 117 18.15 -13.35 -30.29
C TYR A 117 19.27 -12.63 -31.05
N SER A 118 20.54 -12.84 -30.67
CA SER A 118 21.70 -12.32 -31.42
C SER A 118 22.03 -13.13 -32.68
N HIS A 119 21.67 -14.42 -32.74
CA HIS A 119 22.02 -15.30 -33.87
C HIS A 119 20.81 -15.71 -34.73
N LEU A 120 19.63 -15.93 -34.13
CA LEU A 120 18.42 -16.39 -34.81
C LEU A 120 17.54 -15.23 -35.26
N LYS A 121 16.66 -15.50 -36.22
CA LYS A 121 15.67 -14.51 -36.69
C LYS A 121 14.69 -14.17 -35.56
N PRO A 122 14.62 -12.91 -35.09
CA PRO A 122 13.82 -12.54 -33.91
C PRO A 122 12.34 -12.92 -34.03
N LYS A 123 11.75 -12.77 -35.22
CA LYS A 123 10.35 -13.15 -35.51
C LYS A 123 10.05 -14.60 -35.15
N TRP A 124 10.85 -15.53 -35.66
CA TRP A 124 10.56 -16.96 -35.52
C TRP A 124 10.89 -17.48 -34.12
N LEU A 125 11.94 -16.92 -33.49
CA LEU A 125 12.23 -17.21 -32.10
C LEU A 125 11.10 -16.74 -31.19
N TYR A 126 10.59 -15.52 -31.40
CA TYR A 126 9.43 -14.99 -30.66
C TYR A 126 8.18 -15.85 -30.82
N ILE A 127 7.82 -16.24 -32.05
CA ILE A 127 6.67 -17.13 -32.30
C ILE A 127 6.86 -18.49 -31.61
N GLY A 128 8.07 -19.06 -31.68
CA GLY A 128 8.40 -20.30 -30.98
C GLY A 128 8.21 -20.18 -29.47
N SER A 129 8.66 -19.08 -28.87
CA SER A 129 8.49 -18.79 -27.45
C SER A 129 7.02 -18.66 -27.03
N VAL A 130 6.19 -17.98 -27.85
CA VAL A 130 4.73 -17.92 -27.63
C VAL A 130 4.13 -19.32 -27.66
N VAL A 131 4.46 -20.14 -28.65
CA VAL A 131 3.96 -21.53 -28.74
C VAL A 131 4.36 -22.36 -27.52
N VAL A 132 5.60 -22.26 -27.05
CA VAL A 132 6.07 -22.96 -25.84
C VAL A 132 5.29 -22.51 -24.61
N PHE A 133 5.04 -21.20 -24.47
CA PHE A 133 4.25 -20.65 -23.38
C PHE A 133 2.80 -21.18 -23.39
N GLU A 134 2.14 -21.16 -24.55
CA GLU A 134 0.77 -21.66 -24.69
C GLU A 134 0.67 -23.16 -24.42
N ILE A 135 1.67 -23.96 -24.84
CA ILE A 135 1.75 -25.39 -24.50
C ILE A 135 1.89 -25.58 -22.99
N GLY A 136 2.75 -24.78 -22.33
CA GLY A 136 2.90 -24.80 -20.88
C GLY A 136 1.57 -24.49 -20.18
N SER A 137 0.89 -23.44 -20.62
CA SER A 137 -0.38 -23.00 -20.00
C SER A 137 -1.50 -24.03 -20.24
N ALA A 138 -1.56 -24.64 -21.44
CA ALA A 138 -2.46 -25.75 -21.70
C ALA A 138 -2.18 -26.97 -20.81
N LEU A 139 -0.89 -27.29 -20.55
CA LEU A 139 -0.51 -28.36 -19.64
C LEU A 139 -0.93 -28.05 -18.20
N CYS A 140 -0.80 -26.80 -17.74
CA CYS A 140 -1.30 -26.37 -16.43
C CYS A 140 -2.81 -26.56 -16.30
N GLY A 141 -3.59 -26.11 -17.29
CA GLY A 141 -5.05 -26.27 -17.28
C GLY A 141 -5.51 -27.73 -17.40
N ALA A 142 -4.72 -28.58 -18.06
CA ALA A 142 -5.01 -30.01 -18.24
C ALA A 142 -4.37 -30.91 -17.16
N ALA A 143 -3.70 -30.33 -16.16
CA ALA A 143 -2.89 -31.09 -15.22
C ALA A 143 -3.74 -32.11 -14.42
N PRO A 144 -3.33 -33.40 -14.42
CA PRO A 144 -3.96 -34.43 -13.59
C PRO A 144 -3.40 -34.50 -12.16
N ASN A 145 -2.21 -33.93 -11.93
CA ASN A 145 -1.49 -33.95 -10.65
C ASN A 145 -0.54 -32.74 -10.54
N MET A 146 0.05 -32.55 -9.34
CA MET A 146 0.93 -31.44 -9.03
C MET A 146 2.20 -31.43 -9.91
N ASP A 147 2.86 -32.58 -10.12
CA ASP A 147 4.06 -32.67 -10.96
C ASP A 147 3.82 -32.14 -12.39
N SER A 148 2.71 -32.53 -13.00
CA SER A 148 2.35 -32.09 -14.35
C SER A 148 2.14 -30.57 -14.40
N LEU A 149 1.55 -30.00 -13.34
CA LEU A 149 1.35 -28.57 -13.20
C LEU A 149 2.68 -27.82 -13.04
N ILE A 150 3.60 -28.34 -12.22
CA ILE A 150 4.95 -27.78 -12.05
C ILE A 150 5.72 -27.77 -13.37
N VAL A 151 5.66 -28.87 -14.13
CA VAL A 151 6.27 -28.95 -15.48
C VAL A 151 5.61 -27.94 -16.44
N GLY A 152 4.29 -27.80 -16.40
CA GLY A 152 3.56 -26.77 -17.15
C GLY A 152 4.05 -25.36 -16.83
N ARG A 153 4.20 -25.03 -15.54
CA ARG A 153 4.70 -23.75 -15.06
C ARG A 153 6.15 -23.49 -15.50
N ALA A 154 7.00 -24.51 -15.47
CA ALA A 154 8.36 -24.43 -16.00
C ALA A 154 8.38 -24.11 -17.51
N LEU A 155 7.50 -24.73 -18.30
CA LEU A 155 7.36 -24.45 -19.73
C LEU A 155 6.82 -23.03 -20.00
N CYS A 156 5.85 -22.57 -19.21
CA CYS A 156 5.41 -21.17 -19.24
C CYS A 156 6.58 -20.22 -18.96
N GLY A 157 7.39 -20.50 -17.93
CA GLY A 157 8.57 -19.71 -17.61
C GLY A 157 9.58 -19.63 -18.75
N LEU A 158 9.84 -20.77 -19.42
CA LEU A 158 10.74 -20.89 -20.57
C LEU A 158 10.25 -20.08 -21.78
N GLY A 159 9.00 -20.28 -22.20
CA GLY A 159 8.41 -19.53 -23.31
C GLY A 159 8.23 -18.05 -22.98
N GLY A 160 7.91 -17.76 -21.73
CA GLY A 160 7.64 -16.44 -21.17
C GLY A 160 8.79 -15.45 -21.27
N VAL A 161 9.96 -15.84 -20.77
CA VAL A 161 11.14 -14.96 -20.88
C VAL A 161 11.57 -14.78 -22.33
N GLY A 162 11.38 -15.81 -23.17
CA GLY A 162 11.64 -15.74 -24.60
C GLY A 162 10.77 -14.69 -25.28
N MET A 163 9.46 -14.72 -25.07
CA MET A 163 8.58 -13.69 -25.63
C MET A 163 8.86 -12.30 -25.06
N TYR A 164 9.13 -12.19 -23.75
CA TYR A 164 9.46 -10.93 -23.08
C TYR A 164 10.69 -10.24 -23.70
N LEU A 165 11.80 -10.98 -23.87
CA LEU A 165 12.99 -10.48 -24.55
C LEU A 165 12.73 -10.18 -26.02
N GLY A 166 11.93 -11.00 -26.68
CA GLY A 166 11.52 -10.78 -28.07
C GLY A 166 10.80 -9.44 -28.27
N VAL A 167 9.94 -9.01 -27.34
CA VAL A 167 9.31 -7.69 -27.38
C VAL A 167 10.36 -6.58 -27.39
N MET A 168 11.34 -6.64 -26.48
CA MET A 168 12.41 -5.63 -26.39
C MET A 168 13.29 -5.59 -27.64
N VAL A 169 13.65 -6.76 -28.17
CA VAL A 169 14.47 -6.89 -29.40
C VAL A 169 13.71 -6.36 -30.61
N LEU A 170 12.44 -6.74 -30.77
CA LEU A 170 11.59 -6.30 -31.88
C LEU A 170 11.35 -4.79 -31.83
N ILE A 171 11.05 -4.22 -30.65
CA ILE A 171 10.93 -2.77 -30.45
C ILE A 171 12.25 -2.08 -30.80
N ALA A 172 13.37 -2.55 -30.26
CA ALA A 172 14.68 -1.92 -30.51
C ALA A 172 15.08 -1.93 -32.00
N ALA A 173 14.75 -3.01 -32.72
CA ALA A 173 15.02 -3.15 -34.15
C ALA A 173 14.08 -2.33 -35.06
N THR A 174 12.98 -1.82 -34.54
CA THR A 174 11.95 -1.12 -35.33
C THR A 174 11.70 0.32 -34.88
N THR A 175 12.41 0.79 -33.85
CA THR A 175 12.27 2.14 -33.29
C THR A 175 13.59 2.90 -33.30
N THR A 176 13.51 4.22 -33.41
CA THR A 176 14.69 5.09 -33.24
C THR A 176 15.10 5.18 -31.76
N ILE A 177 16.36 5.54 -31.48
CA ILE A 177 16.88 5.73 -30.12
C ILE A 177 16.03 6.76 -29.35
N GLN A 178 15.47 7.76 -30.04
CA GLN A 178 14.66 8.82 -29.44
C GLN A 178 13.25 8.34 -29.03
N GLU A 179 12.56 7.53 -29.83
CA GLU A 179 11.20 7.08 -29.50
C GLU A 179 11.17 5.78 -28.66
N ARG A 180 12.27 5.02 -28.65
CA ARG A 180 12.42 3.73 -27.97
C ARG A 180 12.03 3.76 -26.48
N PRO A 181 12.44 4.74 -25.64
CA PRO A 181 12.09 4.73 -24.22
C PRO A 181 10.58 4.74 -23.96
N MET A 182 9.80 5.43 -24.78
CA MET A 182 8.33 5.41 -24.68
C MET A 182 7.75 4.03 -24.96
N TYR A 183 8.21 3.34 -26.02
CA TYR A 183 7.74 1.98 -26.33
C TYR A 183 8.16 0.98 -25.25
N LEU A 184 9.39 1.08 -24.72
CA LEU A 184 9.80 0.23 -23.59
C LEU A 184 9.04 0.53 -22.31
N ALA A 185 8.62 1.77 -22.08
CA ALA A 185 7.74 2.13 -20.96
C ALA A 185 6.34 1.51 -21.10
N SER A 186 5.83 1.32 -22.32
CA SER A 186 4.53 0.65 -22.57
C SER A 186 4.52 -0.84 -22.22
N ILE A 187 5.70 -1.47 -22.11
CA ILE A 187 5.85 -2.81 -21.51
C ILE A 187 5.36 -2.77 -20.05
N GLY A 188 5.67 -1.69 -19.30
CA GLY A 188 5.19 -1.49 -17.94
C GLY A 188 3.67 -1.40 -17.86
N LEU A 189 3.01 -0.76 -18.83
CA LEU A 189 1.54 -0.72 -18.91
C LEU A 189 0.93 -2.11 -19.09
N THR A 190 1.41 -2.88 -20.07
CA THR A 190 0.85 -4.22 -20.33
C THR A 190 1.16 -5.21 -19.21
N TRP A 191 2.33 -5.09 -18.59
CA TRP A 191 2.67 -5.84 -17.38
C TRP A 191 1.74 -5.50 -16.21
N GLY A 192 1.52 -4.20 -15.96
CA GLY A 192 0.61 -3.73 -14.91
C GLY A 192 -0.82 -4.23 -15.13
N LEU A 193 -1.31 -4.18 -16.36
CA LEU A 193 -2.62 -4.76 -16.70
C LEU A 193 -2.69 -6.26 -16.42
N GLY A 194 -1.65 -7.03 -16.80
CA GLY A 194 -1.60 -8.46 -16.51
C GLY A 194 -1.57 -8.75 -15.00
N THR A 195 -0.83 -7.95 -14.25
CA THR A 195 -0.71 -8.06 -12.78
C THR A 195 -2.04 -7.78 -12.06
N ILE A 196 -2.86 -6.87 -12.57
CA ILE A 196 -4.19 -6.57 -12.01
C ILE A 196 -5.20 -7.65 -12.43
N LEU A 197 -5.17 -8.03 -13.72
CA LEU A 197 -6.15 -8.95 -14.28
C LEU A 197 -5.88 -10.41 -13.88
N GLY A 198 -4.66 -10.77 -13.50
CA GLY A 198 -4.33 -12.09 -12.97
C GLY A 198 -5.23 -12.48 -11.81
N PRO A 199 -5.20 -11.77 -10.67
CA PRO A 199 -6.06 -12.09 -9.54
C PRO A 199 -7.56 -11.98 -9.81
N LEU A 200 -7.98 -11.02 -10.64
CA LEU A 200 -9.38 -10.92 -11.06
C LEU A 200 -9.84 -12.18 -11.81
N VAL A 201 -9.03 -12.66 -12.75
CA VAL A 201 -9.34 -13.85 -13.57
C VAL A 201 -9.19 -15.13 -12.74
N GLY A 202 -8.14 -15.23 -11.92
CA GLY A 202 -7.86 -16.36 -11.05
C GLY A 202 -8.97 -16.58 -10.02
N GLY A 203 -9.29 -15.54 -9.25
CA GLY A 203 -10.37 -15.56 -8.26
C GLY A 203 -11.74 -15.84 -8.89
N ALA A 204 -12.08 -15.14 -9.98
CA ALA A 204 -13.37 -15.35 -10.66
C ALA A 204 -13.55 -16.79 -11.17
N PHE A 205 -12.49 -17.43 -11.66
CA PHE A 205 -12.56 -18.82 -12.09
C PHE A 205 -12.50 -19.81 -10.93
N ALA A 206 -11.73 -19.52 -9.88
CA ALA A 206 -11.64 -20.34 -8.68
C ALA A 206 -13.02 -20.53 -8.01
N ASP A 207 -13.83 -19.47 -7.97
CA ASP A 207 -15.16 -19.47 -7.35
C ASP A 207 -16.29 -19.90 -8.29
N SER A 208 -15.98 -20.31 -9.52
CA SER A 208 -16.96 -20.64 -10.55
C SER A 208 -17.05 -22.14 -10.87
N ASP A 209 -18.18 -22.55 -11.44
CA ASP A 209 -18.36 -23.89 -12.03
C ASP A 209 -17.33 -24.21 -13.13
N ALA A 210 -16.65 -23.20 -13.69
CA ALA A 210 -15.61 -23.39 -14.70
C ALA A 210 -14.29 -23.92 -14.11
N THR A 211 -14.12 -23.96 -12.78
CA THR A 211 -12.93 -24.41 -12.05
C THR A 211 -11.66 -23.57 -12.30
N TRP A 212 -10.68 -23.69 -11.39
CA TRP A 212 -9.38 -23.03 -11.49
C TRP A 212 -8.60 -23.32 -12.79
N ARG A 213 -8.91 -24.40 -13.52
CA ARG A 213 -8.20 -24.77 -14.76
C ARG A 213 -8.30 -23.70 -15.85
N TRP A 214 -9.41 -22.96 -15.89
CA TRP A 214 -9.61 -21.88 -16.86
C TRP A 214 -8.73 -20.65 -16.61
N ALA A 215 -8.20 -20.50 -15.40
CA ALA A 215 -7.18 -19.50 -15.10
C ALA A 215 -5.93 -19.64 -15.99
N PHE A 216 -5.62 -20.85 -16.45
CA PHE A 216 -4.54 -21.12 -17.40
C PHE A 216 -5.05 -21.15 -18.85
N TYR A 217 -6.20 -21.78 -19.12
CA TYR A 217 -6.73 -21.84 -20.49
C TYR A 217 -7.05 -20.49 -21.11
N ILE A 218 -7.27 -19.44 -20.31
CA ILE A 218 -7.54 -18.08 -20.79
C ILE A 218 -6.41 -17.50 -21.66
N ASN A 219 -5.18 -17.98 -21.49
CA ASN A 219 -4.05 -17.54 -22.31
C ASN A 219 -4.19 -17.96 -23.77
N LEU A 220 -4.66 -19.20 -24.02
CA LEU A 220 -4.81 -19.78 -25.36
C LEU A 220 -5.64 -18.93 -26.33
N PRO A 221 -6.87 -18.48 -26.02
CA PRO A 221 -7.65 -17.65 -26.93
C PRO A 221 -7.01 -16.28 -27.16
N ILE A 222 -6.34 -15.71 -26.16
CA ILE A 222 -5.68 -14.41 -26.26
C ILE A 222 -4.44 -14.52 -27.17
N GLY A 223 -3.62 -15.55 -26.98
CA GLY A 223 -2.50 -15.88 -27.86
C GLY A 223 -2.95 -16.16 -29.29
N ALA A 224 -4.03 -16.92 -29.46
CA ALA A 224 -4.62 -17.22 -30.76
C ALA A 224 -5.11 -15.96 -31.49
N LEU A 225 -5.67 -14.99 -30.77
CA LEU A 225 -6.12 -13.70 -31.33
C LEU A 225 -4.93 -12.87 -31.86
N ALA A 226 -3.79 -12.91 -31.19
CA ALA A 226 -2.59 -12.16 -31.59
C ALA A 226 -1.75 -12.89 -32.67
N ALA A 227 -1.89 -14.21 -32.79
CA ALA A 227 -1.12 -15.05 -33.71
C ALA A 227 -1.11 -14.59 -35.19
N PRO A 228 -2.22 -14.13 -35.79
CA PRO A 228 -2.21 -13.63 -37.17
C PRO A 228 -1.24 -12.45 -37.38
N VAL A 229 -1.15 -11.54 -36.39
CA VAL A 229 -0.23 -10.40 -36.46
C VAL A 229 1.21 -10.90 -36.38
N TYR A 230 1.49 -11.88 -35.52
CA TYR A 230 2.82 -12.47 -35.41
C TYR A 230 3.28 -13.14 -36.71
N ILE A 231 2.40 -13.94 -37.32
CA ILE A 231 2.72 -14.72 -38.52
C ILE A 231 2.85 -13.82 -39.74
N PHE A 232 1.90 -12.90 -39.97
CA PHE A 232 1.80 -12.18 -41.23
C PHE A 232 2.41 -10.76 -41.21
N MET A 233 2.50 -10.10 -40.06
CA MET A 233 2.84 -8.67 -39.99
C MET A 233 4.20 -8.38 -39.36
N LEU A 234 4.75 -9.28 -38.52
CA LEU A 234 6.06 -9.04 -37.90
C LEU A 234 7.19 -9.03 -38.94
N PRO A 235 8.09 -8.01 -38.89
CA PRO A 235 9.30 -8.00 -39.69
C PRO A 235 10.27 -9.08 -39.22
N SER A 236 11.01 -9.67 -40.15
CA SER A 236 12.01 -10.72 -39.88
C SER A 236 13.40 -10.24 -40.28
N PRO A 237 14.00 -9.26 -39.57
CA PRO A 237 15.40 -8.90 -39.79
C PRO A 237 16.27 -10.14 -39.56
N ASP A 238 17.24 -10.37 -40.45
CA ASP A 238 18.16 -11.51 -40.34
C ASP A 238 19.49 -11.03 -39.77
N PRO A 239 19.87 -11.42 -38.53
CA PRO A 239 21.14 -11.02 -37.93
C PRO A 239 22.36 -11.58 -38.66
N GLN A 240 22.20 -12.71 -39.36
CA GLN A 240 23.28 -13.38 -40.10
C GLN A 240 22.80 -13.89 -41.47
N PRO A 241 22.69 -13.01 -42.48
CA PRO A 241 22.22 -13.39 -43.81
C PRO A 241 23.04 -14.55 -44.40
N GLY A 242 22.36 -15.64 -44.78
CA GLY A 242 22.97 -16.81 -45.45
C GLY A 242 23.53 -17.91 -44.54
N ALA A 243 23.55 -17.74 -43.21
CA ALA A 243 23.98 -18.79 -42.28
C ALA A 243 22.87 -19.83 -42.02
N SER A 244 23.19 -21.12 -42.08
CA SER A 244 22.26 -22.21 -41.72
C SER A 244 21.90 -22.21 -40.23
N ILE A 245 20.73 -22.75 -39.86
CA ILE A 245 20.28 -22.82 -38.46
C ILE A 245 21.26 -23.62 -37.60
N LEU A 246 21.77 -24.75 -38.10
CA LEU A 246 22.77 -25.58 -37.40
C LEU A 246 24.04 -24.79 -37.07
N LYS A 247 24.52 -23.98 -38.02
CA LYS A 247 25.71 -23.14 -37.80
C LYS A 247 25.44 -22.07 -36.74
N ARG A 248 24.25 -21.45 -36.76
CA ARG A 248 23.85 -20.45 -35.75
C ARG A 248 23.74 -21.05 -34.35
N LEU A 249 23.13 -22.25 -34.23
CA LEU A 249 23.03 -22.95 -32.95
C LEU A 249 24.38 -23.42 -32.42
N ALA A 250 25.35 -23.71 -33.31
CA ALA A 250 26.72 -24.04 -32.92
C ALA A 250 27.54 -22.83 -32.42
N GLU A 251 27.04 -21.60 -32.58
CA GLU A 251 27.66 -20.38 -32.04
C GLU A 251 27.17 -20.05 -30.61
N VAL A 252 26.15 -20.76 -30.13
CA VAL A 252 25.59 -20.60 -28.77
C VAL A 252 26.47 -21.32 -27.74
N ASP A 253 26.68 -20.68 -26.59
CA ASP A 253 27.41 -21.26 -25.46
C ASP A 253 26.49 -22.16 -24.62
N TRP A 254 26.25 -23.37 -25.13
CA TRP A 254 25.42 -24.38 -24.45
C TRP A 254 26.00 -24.83 -23.11
N ILE A 255 27.32 -24.82 -22.97
CA ILE A 255 28.00 -25.20 -21.71
C ILE A 255 27.67 -24.16 -20.64
N GLY A 256 27.91 -22.88 -20.94
CA GLY A 256 27.55 -21.77 -20.06
C GLY A 256 26.05 -21.76 -19.74
N ALA A 257 25.19 -22.02 -20.74
CA ALA A 257 23.75 -22.10 -20.54
C ALA A 257 23.33 -23.19 -19.54
N VAL A 258 23.90 -24.40 -19.64
CA VAL A 258 23.58 -25.51 -18.74
C VAL A 258 24.09 -25.25 -17.32
N ILE A 259 25.29 -24.69 -17.18
CA ILE A 259 25.84 -24.35 -15.85
C ILE A 259 25.00 -23.25 -15.20
N MET A 260 24.66 -22.19 -15.94
CA MET A 260 23.80 -21.11 -15.46
C MET A 260 22.41 -21.62 -15.04
N LEU A 261 21.83 -22.51 -15.86
CA LEU A 261 20.56 -23.15 -15.55
C LEU A 261 20.63 -23.88 -14.21
N GLY A 262 21.64 -24.75 -14.04
CA GLY A 262 21.85 -25.46 -12.78
C GLY A 262 22.10 -24.52 -11.59
N ALA A 263 22.90 -23.47 -11.77
CA ALA A 263 23.22 -22.51 -10.72
C ALA A 263 21.97 -21.76 -10.23
N ILE A 264 21.16 -21.21 -11.14
CA ILE A 264 19.95 -20.48 -10.78
C ILE A 264 18.89 -21.41 -10.18
N VAL A 265 18.69 -22.60 -10.75
CA VAL A 265 17.70 -23.57 -10.23
C VAL A 265 18.06 -24.00 -8.81
N THR A 266 19.29 -24.47 -8.59
CA THR A 266 19.74 -24.91 -7.25
C THR A 266 19.76 -23.79 -6.23
N PHE A 267 20.16 -22.58 -6.64
CA PHE A 267 20.14 -21.40 -5.76
C PHE A 267 18.72 -20.99 -5.35
N THR A 268 17.78 -20.99 -6.30
CA THR A 268 16.39 -20.65 -6.02
C THR A 268 15.75 -21.70 -5.12
N MET A 269 15.97 -22.98 -5.42
CA MET A 269 15.50 -24.09 -4.59
C MET A 269 16.03 -23.99 -3.16
N ALA A 270 17.33 -23.69 -2.96
CA ALA A 270 17.90 -23.54 -1.62
C ALA A 270 17.15 -22.48 -0.78
N ILE A 271 16.91 -21.31 -1.35
CA ILE A 271 16.22 -20.24 -0.63
C ILE A 271 14.73 -20.57 -0.42
N SER A 272 14.07 -21.13 -1.44
CA SER A 272 12.62 -21.36 -1.41
C SER A 272 12.19 -22.58 -0.62
N PHE A 273 13.06 -23.58 -0.45
CA PHE A 273 12.76 -24.81 0.28
C PHE A 273 13.29 -24.80 1.71
N GLY A 274 14.27 -23.95 2.00
CA GLY A 274 14.81 -23.76 3.34
C GLY A 274 13.74 -23.37 4.36
N GLY A 275 13.59 -24.23 5.37
CA GLY A 275 12.63 -24.13 6.46
C GLY A 275 11.16 -24.26 6.06
N VAL A 276 10.87 -24.74 4.85
CA VAL A 276 9.51 -25.07 4.41
C VAL A 276 9.42 -26.55 4.01
N MET A 277 10.33 -26.99 3.13
CA MET A 277 10.42 -28.39 2.68
C MET A 277 11.63 -29.10 3.29
N TYR A 278 12.72 -28.39 3.52
CA TYR A 278 13.93 -28.93 4.16
C TYR A 278 14.32 -28.06 5.35
N GLU A 279 14.65 -28.67 6.49
CA GLU A 279 15.24 -27.93 7.61
C GLU A 279 16.56 -27.26 7.18
N TRP A 280 16.84 -26.06 7.69
CA TRP A 280 18.00 -25.25 7.32
C TRP A 280 19.35 -25.94 7.61
N ASP A 281 19.40 -26.83 8.60
CA ASP A 281 20.58 -27.60 8.99
C ASP A 281 20.62 -29.01 8.37
N SER A 282 19.61 -29.38 7.57
CA SER A 282 19.58 -30.67 6.88
C SER A 282 20.68 -30.78 5.81
N GLY A 283 21.15 -32.01 5.60
CA GLY A 283 22.16 -32.28 4.57
C GLY A 283 21.70 -31.92 3.16
N SER A 284 20.39 -32.02 2.88
CA SER A 284 19.79 -31.65 1.59
C SER A 284 19.90 -30.15 1.32
N GLU A 285 19.56 -29.33 2.32
CA GLU A 285 19.58 -27.86 2.19
C GLU A 285 21.02 -27.33 2.06
N ILE A 286 21.92 -27.83 2.90
CA ILE A 286 23.35 -27.51 2.79
C ILE A 286 23.91 -27.93 1.42
N ALA A 287 23.49 -29.10 0.90
CA ALA A 287 23.92 -29.55 -0.41
C ALA A 287 23.42 -28.62 -1.54
N LEU A 288 22.19 -28.09 -1.47
CA LEU A 288 21.68 -27.14 -2.45
C LEU A 288 22.51 -25.84 -2.48
N PHE A 289 22.82 -25.25 -1.32
CA PHE A 289 23.68 -24.07 -1.25
C PHE A 289 25.12 -24.33 -1.74
N VAL A 290 25.70 -25.48 -1.38
CA VAL A 290 27.05 -25.85 -1.82
C VAL A 290 27.09 -26.07 -3.33
N VAL A 291 26.11 -26.81 -3.89
CA VAL A 291 26.02 -27.03 -5.33
C VAL A 291 25.80 -25.72 -6.07
N ALA A 292 24.90 -24.85 -5.59
CA ALA A 292 24.69 -23.52 -6.16
C ALA A 292 25.98 -22.70 -6.17
N GLY A 293 26.69 -22.63 -5.03
CA GLY A 293 27.95 -21.91 -4.91
C GLY A 293 29.04 -22.47 -5.84
N VAL A 294 29.17 -23.79 -5.93
CA VAL A 294 30.11 -24.45 -6.85
C VAL A 294 29.74 -24.16 -8.30
N LEU A 295 28.46 -24.22 -8.68
CA LEU A 295 28.01 -23.95 -10.04
C LEU A 295 28.22 -22.48 -10.44
N PHE A 296 28.00 -21.53 -9.53
CA PHE A 296 28.34 -20.12 -9.78
C PHE A 296 29.85 -19.92 -9.97
N VAL A 297 30.68 -20.53 -9.12
CA VAL A 297 32.15 -20.46 -9.29
C VAL A 297 32.59 -21.09 -10.60
N VAL A 298 32.03 -22.25 -10.96
CA VAL A 298 32.30 -22.93 -12.23
C VAL A 298 31.84 -22.07 -13.41
N PHE A 299 30.68 -21.42 -13.31
CA PHE A 299 30.19 -20.49 -14.33
C PHE A 299 31.13 -19.29 -14.48
N ASP A 300 31.51 -18.65 -13.37
CA ASP A 300 32.40 -17.49 -13.38
C ASP A 300 33.77 -17.84 -14.00
N VAL A 301 34.35 -18.98 -13.61
CA VAL A 301 35.60 -19.48 -14.19
C VAL A 301 35.42 -19.78 -15.68
N GLN A 302 34.33 -20.44 -16.06
CA GLN A 302 34.05 -20.82 -17.45
C GLN A 302 33.85 -19.57 -18.34
N GLN A 303 33.14 -18.55 -17.87
CA GLN A 303 32.90 -17.29 -18.59
C GLN A 303 34.13 -16.36 -18.60
N ALA A 304 34.88 -16.29 -17.49
CA ALA A 304 36.07 -15.44 -17.38
C ALA A 304 37.22 -15.96 -18.24
N TYR A 305 37.47 -17.27 -18.23
CA TYR A 305 38.55 -17.90 -19.01
C TYR A 305 38.08 -18.47 -20.36
N SER A 306 36.79 -18.33 -20.70
CA SER A 306 36.19 -18.81 -21.96
C SER A 306 36.42 -20.32 -22.18
N ILE A 307 36.31 -21.13 -21.13
CA ILE A 307 36.53 -22.59 -21.21
C ILE A 307 35.39 -23.23 -21.99
N GLY A 308 35.69 -23.95 -23.08
CA GLY A 308 34.66 -24.57 -23.93
C GLY A 308 33.79 -23.58 -24.72
N THR A 309 34.15 -22.29 -24.74
CA THR A 309 33.50 -21.24 -25.53
C THR A 309 34.56 -20.29 -26.12
N THR A 310 34.15 -19.17 -26.73
CA THR A 310 35.05 -18.09 -27.12
C THR A 310 34.56 -16.76 -26.55
N VAL A 311 35.43 -15.75 -26.54
CA VAL A 311 35.10 -14.40 -26.04
C VAL A 311 33.87 -13.83 -26.77
N GLU A 312 33.69 -14.15 -28.05
CA GLU A 312 32.58 -13.70 -28.87
C GLU A 312 31.30 -14.54 -28.70
N ARG A 313 31.42 -15.76 -28.15
CA ARG A 313 30.34 -16.75 -28.05
C ARG A 313 29.83 -16.97 -26.64
N ARG A 314 30.49 -16.43 -25.63
CA ARG A 314 30.07 -16.60 -24.24
C ARG A 314 28.70 -16.00 -23.97
N ILE A 315 27.92 -16.67 -23.12
CA ILE A 315 26.52 -16.30 -22.84
C ILE A 315 26.42 -15.06 -21.94
N PHE A 316 27.43 -14.82 -21.09
CA PHE A 316 27.48 -13.68 -20.19
C PHE A 316 28.38 -12.58 -20.77
N PRO A 317 27.90 -11.33 -20.91
CA PRO A 317 28.66 -10.25 -21.56
C PRO A 317 29.68 -9.61 -20.62
N VAL A 318 30.75 -10.34 -20.31
CA VAL A 318 31.82 -9.87 -19.40
C VAL A 318 32.46 -8.57 -19.91
N GLU A 319 32.47 -8.31 -21.23
CA GLU A 319 32.97 -7.06 -21.80
C GLU A 319 32.21 -5.83 -21.31
N LEU A 320 30.88 -5.96 -21.14
CA LEU A 320 30.03 -4.86 -20.71
C LEU A 320 30.27 -4.49 -19.25
N ILE A 321 30.65 -5.46 -18.41
CA ILE A 321 30.91 -5.27 -16.99
C ILE A 321 32.40 -5.13 -16.63
N SER A 322 33.33 -5.46 -17.54
CA SER A 322 34.77 -5.36 -17.30
C SER A 322 35.43 -4.21 -18.05
N SER A 323 34.82 -3.74 -19.15
CA SER A 323 35.36 -2.61 -19.91
C SER A 323 35.24 -1.30 -19.14
N ARG A 324 36.35 -0.58 -18.99
CA ARG A 324 36.37 0.77 -18.38
C ARG A 324 35.38 1.73 -19.04
N LYS A 325 34.99 1.48 -20.30
CA LYS A 325 34.05 2.30 -21.07
C LYS A 325 32.60 2.13 -20.64
N TYR A 326 32.19 0.92 -20.26
CA TYR A 326 30.78 0.58 -20.03
C TYR A 326 30.47 0.15 -18.59
N TYR A 327 31.46 -0.32 -17.83
CA TYR A 327 31.24 -1.02 -16.57
C TYR A 327 30.39 -0.21 -15.58
N ARG A 328 30.68 1.09 -15.43
CA ARG A 328 29.97 1.95 -14.46
C ARG A 328 28.49 2.01 -14.76
N THR A 329 28.14 2.31 -16.01
CA THR A 329 26.75 2.44 -16.44
C THR A 329 26.04 1.09 -16.39
N MET A 330 26.68 0.02 -16.86
CA MET A 330 26.06 -1.31 -16.93
C MET A 330 25.78 -1.90 -15.55
N VAL A 331 26.76 -1.85 -14.64
CA VAL A 331 26.58 -2.33 -13.26
C VAL A 331 25.55 -1.48 -12.52
N LEU A 332 25.55 -0.16 -12.74
CA LEU A 332 24.56 0.72 -12.14
C LEU A 332 23.14 0.38 -12.60
N MET A 333 22.93 0.24 -13.91
CA MET A 333 21.61 -0.10 -14.45
C MET A 333 21.19 -1.50 -14.02
N PHE A 334 22.12 -2.46 -13.94
CA PHE A 334 21.84 -3.80 -13.40
C PHE A 334 21.29 -3.72 -11.98
N CYS A 335 21.97 -3.01 -11.07
CA CYS A 335 21.50 -2.85 -9.69
C CYS A 335 20.14 -2.14 -9.60
N VAL A 336 19.93 -1.07 -10.39
CA VAL A 336 18.66 -0.33 -10.40
C VAL A 336 17.52 -1.18 -10.94
N THR A 337 17.74 -1.93 -12.02
CA THR A 337 16.74 -2.81 -12.63
C THR A 337 16.42 -4.00 -11.74
N ALA A 338 17.41 -4.61 -11.08
CA ALA A 338 17.18 -5.65 -10.07
C ALA A 338 16.38 -5.13 -8.88
N SER A 339 16.70 -3.92 -8.41
CA SER A 339 15.94 -3.24 -7.35
C SER A 339 14.50 -2.97 -7.77
N GLY A 340 14.27 -2.62 -9.04
CA GLY A 340 12.93 -2.45 -9.62
C GLY A 340 12.14 -3.75 -9.62
N GLY A 341 12.77 -4.87 -9.99
CA GLY A 341 12.14 -6.20 -9.90
C GLY A 341 11.65 -6.50 -8.48
N CYS A 342 12.52 -6.32 -7.48
CA CYS A 342 12.18 -6.50 -6.06
C CYS A 342 11.05 -5.56 -5.61
N ALA A 343 11.14 -4.27 -5.93
CA ALA A 343 10.19 -3.26 -5.46
C ALA A 343 8.83 -3.32 -6.15
N ILE A 344 8.72 -4.04 -7.27
CA ILE A 344 7.44 -4.37 -7.91
C ILE A 344 6.83 -5.61 -7.26
N PHE A 345 7.59 -6.70 -7.18
CA PHE A 345 7.00 -8.01 -6.91
C PHE A 345 6.70 -8.28 -5.44
N ILE A 346 7.42 -7.66 -4.50
CA ILE A 346 7.06 -7.74 -3.08
C ILE A 346 5.67 -7.11 -2.86
N PRO A 347 5.38 -5.85 -3.23
CA PRO A 347 4.04 -5.29 -3.09
C PRO A 347 2.95 -6.06 -3.84
N VAL A 348 3.23 -6.52 -5.06
CA VAL A 348 2.27 -7.29 -5.87
C VAL A 348 1.86 -8.59 -5.17
N ASN A 349 2.80 -9.25 -4.50
CA ASN A 349 2.52 -10.49 -3.77
C ASN A 349 1.86 -10.24 -2.42
N PHE A 350 2.39 -9.31 -1.62
CA PHE A 350 2.03 -9.21 -0.21
C PHE A 350 0.88 -8.23 0.10
N ILE A 351 0.60 -7.24 -0.76
CA ILE A 351 -0.56 -6.34 -0.55
C ILE A 351 -1.89 -7.11 -0.64
N PRO A 352 -2.15 -7.93 -1.68
CA PRO A 352 -3.40 -8.68 -1.75
C PRO A 352 -3.56 -9.63 -0.57
N ILE A 353 -2.50 -10.36 -0.20
CA ILE A 353 -2.50 -11.29 0.93
C ILE A 353 -2.83 -10.57 2.24
N PHE A 354 -2.23 -9.39 2.48
CA PHE A 354 -2.58 -8.57 3.66
C PHE A 354 -4.07 -8.27 3.75
N PHE A 355 -4.70 -7.90 2.63
CA PHE A 355 -6.12 -7.56 2.60
C PHE A 355 -7.02 -8.78 2.73
N GLN A 356 -6.66 -9.92 2.12
CA GLN A 356 -7.38 -11.17 2.28
C GLN A 356 -7.38 -11.64 3.75
N PHE A 357 -6.23 -11.60 4.42
CA PHE A 357 -6.14 -11.98 5.84
C PHE A 357 -6.76 -10.95 6.79
N SER A 358 -6.43 -9.66 6.65
CA SER A 358 -6.86 -8.63 7.62
C SER A 358 -8.30 -8.18 7.44
N ARG A 359 -8.84 -8.19 6.22
CA ARG A 359 -10.18 -7.67 5.90
C ARG A 359 -11.16 -8.73 5.44
N GLY A 360 -10.72 -9.99 5.28
CA GLY A 360 -11.55 -11.05 4.73
C GLY A 360 -11.97 -10.77 3.29
N ASP A 361 -11.17 -9.99 2.56
CA ASP A 361 -11.48 -9.62 1.18
C ASP A 361 -11.42 -10.85 0.28
N SER A 362 -12.32 -10.90 -0.71
CA SER A 362 -12.20 -11.89 -1.79
C SER A 362 -10.92 -11.65 -2.61
N ALA A 363 -10.49 -12.65 -3.39
CA ALA A 363 -9.37 -12.48 -4.33
C ALA A 363 -9.61 -11.31 -5.30
N ILE A 364 -10.86 -11.11 -5.73
CA ILE A 364 -11.27 -10.01 -6.60
C ILE A 364 -11.12 -8.66 -5.87
N ASP A 365 -11.60 -8.55 -4.64
CA ASP A 365 -11.49 -7.32 -3.86
C ASP A 365 -10.03 -6.96 -3.63
N ALA A 366 -9.22 -7.93 -3.18
CA ALA A 366 -7.78 -7.77 -2.96
C ALA A 366 -7.03 -7.31 -4.23
N ALA A 367 -7.44 -7.80 -5.42
CA ALA A 367 -6.94 -7.31 -6.71
C ALA A 367 -7.25 -5.83 -6.95
N VAL A 368 -8.49 -5.41 -6.65
CA VAL A 368 -8.92 -4.01 -6.74
C VAL A 368 -8.10 -3.13 -5.78
N ARG A 369 -7.75 -3.65 -4.60
CA ARG A 369 -6.93 -2.94 -3.61
C ARG A 369 -5.48 -2.71 -4.05
N LEU A 370 -4.99 -3.47 -5.03
CA LEU A 370 -3.67 -3.30 -5.62
C LEU A 370 -3.61 -2.17 -6.68
N LEU A 371 -4.76 -1.70 -7.19
CA LEU A 371 -4.85 -0.67 -8.23
C LEU A 371 -4.08 0.62 -7.91
N PRO A 372 -4.11 1.19 -6.69
CA PRO A 372 -3.36 2.41 -6.38
C PRO A 372 -1.86 2.27 -6.65
N PHE A 373 -1.28 1.12 -6.33
CA PHE A 373 0.13 0.84 -6.61
C PHE A 373 0.41 0.78 -8.12
N ILE A 374 -0.34 -0.06 -8.84
CA ILE A 374 -0.06 -0.34 -10.26
C ILE A 374 -0.37 0.86 -11.15
N LEU A 375 -1.52 1.53 -10.97
CA LEU A 375 -1.92 2.66 -11.82
C LEU A 375 -0.93 3.82 -11.70
N VAL A 376 -0.48 4.12 -10.48
CA VAL A 376 0.51 5.18 -10.25
C VAL A 376 1.87 4.76 -10.81
N MET A 377 2.32 3.52 -10.55
CA MET A 377 3.58 3.01 -11.10
C MET A 377 3.61 3.08 -12.64
N VAL A 378 2.57 2.62 -13.31
CA VAL A 378 2.46 2.65 -14.78
C VAL A 378 2.48 4.09 -15.29
N THR A 379 1.70 4.98 -14.65
CA THR A 379 1.64 6.40 -15.03
C THR A 379 3.00 7.07 -14.92
N VAL A 380 3.70 6.86 -13.81
CA VAL A 380 5.04 7.43 -13.61
C VAL A 380 6.07 6.80 -14.56
N THR A 381 5.97 5.50 -14.84
CA THR A 381 6.86 4.81 -15.81
C THR A 381 6.69 5.39 -17.22
N LEU A 382 5.45 5.61 -17.66
CA LEU A 382 5.15 6.23 -18.96
C LEU A 382 5.61 7.70 -19.01
N ALA A 383 5.40 8.46 -17.93
CA ALA A 383 5.86 9.84 -17.82
C ALA A 383 7.39 9.90 -17.92
N GLN A 384 8.10 9.02 -17.22
CA GLN A 384 9.55 8.92 -17.26
C GLN A 384 10.06 8.57 -18.67
N GLY A 385 9.48 7.55 -19.31
CA GLY A 385 9.82 7.15 -20.68
C GLY A 385 9.54 8.25 -21.70
N GLY A 386 8.43 8.96 -21.57
CA GLY A 386 8.08 10.10 -22.43
C GLY A 386 9.00 11.30 -22.26
N MET A 387 9.40 11.61 -21.03
CA MET A 387 10.35 12.69 -20.74
C MET A 387 11.74 12.35 -21.27
N LEU A 388 12.21 11.11 -21.14
CA LEU A 388 13.46 10.66 -21.77
C LEU A 388 13.40 10.70 -23.31
N SER A 389 12.22 10.48 -23.88
CA SER A 389 12.00 10.50 -25.34
C SER A 389 11.79 11.92 -25.91
N HIS A 390 11.85 12.97 -25.09
CA HIS A 390 11.46 14.32 -25.51
C HIS A 390 12.42 14.90 -26.57
N PRO A 391 11.92 15.43 -27.71
CA PRO A 391 12.74 15.84 -28.86
C PRO A 391 13.81 16.91 -28.56
N SER A 392 13.58 17.73 -27.53
CA SER A 392 14.51 18.81 -27.15
C SER A 392 15.78 18.32 -26.46
N GLY A 393 15.86 17.05 -26.04
CA GLY A 393 16.97 16.51 -25.24
C GLY A 393 17.13 17.12 -23.85
N LYS A 394 16.34 18.15 -23.50
CA LYS A 394 16.44 18.93 -22.25
C LYS A 394 16.13 18.11 -21.00
N PHE A 395 15.37 17.01 -21.16
CA PHE A 395 14.92 16.13 -20.07
C PHE A 395 15.62 14.75 -20.07
N GLY A 396 16.70 14.58 -20.85
CA GLY A 396 17.45 13.31 -20.94
C GLY A 396 18.29 12.96 -19.69
N LEU A 397 18.22 13.77 -18.63
CA LEU A 397 18.86 13.50 -17.34
C LEU A 397 18.05 12.43 -16.61
N TYR A 398 18.52 11.18 -16.67
CA TYR A 398 17.88 10.06 -15.98
C TYR A 398 18.22 9.99 -14.47
N MET A 399 19.31 10.62 -14.04
CA MET A 399 19.81 10.50 -12.66
C MET A 399 18.95 11.13 -11.56
N PRO A 400 18.28 12.28 -11.77
CA PRO A 400 17.32 12.82 -10.79
C PRO A 400 16.17 11.85 -10.48
N TRP A 401 15.73 11.07 -11.48
CA TRP A 401 14.67 10.08 -11.30
C TRP A 401 15.05 8.99 -10.31
N PHE A 402 16.30 8.54 -10.32
CA PHE A 402 16.76 7.50 -9.38
C PHE A 402 16.85 8.04 -7.95
N THR A 403 17.30 9.29 -7.76
CA THR A 403 17.35 9.89 -6.42
C THR A 403 15.96 10.06 -5.84
N VAL A 404 15.06 10.69 -6.60
CA VAL A 404 13.69 10.96 -6.15
C VAL A 404 12.94 9.64 -5.97
N GLY A 405 13.04 8.75 -6.95
CA GLY A 405 12.45 7.42 -6.92
C GLY A 405 12.91 6.57 -5.75
N GLY A 406 14.22 6.53 -5.50
CA GLY A 406 14.82 5.80 -4.39
C GLY A 406 14.34 6.31 -3.03
N ILE A 407 14.30 7.64 -2.83
CA ILE A 407 13.77 8.23 -1.59
C ILE A 407 12.31 7.85 -1.39
N ILE A 408 11.47 8.05 -2.42
CA ILE A 408 10.04 7.74 -2.35
C ILE A 408 9.84 6.25 -2.07
N THR A 409 10.61 5.36 -2.73
CA THR A 409 10.54 3.91 -2.51
C THR A 409 10.89 3.54 -1.07
N VAL A 410 11.98 4.09 -0.51
CA VAL A 410 12.39 3.82 0.88
C VAL A 410 11.34 4.27 1.86
N VAL A 411 10.84 5.50 1.71
CA VAL A 411 9.79 6.05 2.59
C VAL A 411 8.54 5.18 2.49
N ALA A 412 8.05 4.91 1.29
CA ALA A 412 6.81 4.16 1.11
C ALA A 412 6.91 2.71 1.59
N ALA A 413 8.03 2.03 1.32
CA ALA A 413 8.27 0.69 1.84
C ALA A 413 8.40 0.67 3.37
N SER A 414 8.94 1.73 3.97
CA SER A 414 8.99 1.86 5.44
C SER A 414 7.59 2.06 6.03
N LEU A 415 6.69 2.77 5.33
CA LEU A 415 5.29 2.89 5.74
C LEU A 415 4.55 1.56 5.62
N MET A 416 4.85 0.76 4.58
CA MET A 416 4.27 -0.58 4.42
C MET A 416 4.81 -1.57 5.46
N TYR A 417 6.07 -1.44 5.88
CA TYR A 417 6.69 -2.28 6.90
C TYR A 417 6.04 -2.15 8.30
N VAL A 418 5.38 -1.02 8.58
CA VAL A 418 4.75 -0.74 9.88
C VAL A 418 3.23 -0.88 9.85
N VAL A 419 2.67 -1.56 8.84
CA VAL A 419 1.22 -1.77 8.73
C VAL A 419 0.76 -2.79 9.77
N GLU A 420 -0.20 -2.40 10.60
CA GLU A 420 -0.85 -3.28 11.58
C GLU A 420 -2.20 -3.79 11.06
N THR A 421 -2.79 -4.80 11.71
CA THR A 421 -4.07 -5.42 11.32
C THR A 421 -5.22 -4.41 11.21
N ASP A 422 -5.22 -3.38 12.07
CA ASP A 422 -6.24 -2.33 12.14
C ASP A 422 -5.93 -1.10 11.27
N THR A 423 -4.74 -1.02 10.67
CA THR A 423 -4.27 0.14 9.90
C THR A 423 -5.23 0.49 8.79
N SER A 424 -5.71 1.74 8.77
CA SER A 424 -6.77 2.16 7.84
C SER A 424 -6.44 1.85 6.38
N THR A 425 -7.44 1.42 5.61
CA THR A 425 -7.31 1.16 4.17
C THR A 425 -6.74 2.37 3.42
N ALA A 426 -7.13 3.59 3.81
CA ALA A 426 -6.63 4.82 3.20
C ALA A 426 -5.11 4.99 3.38
N TRP A 427 -4.58 4.60 4.55
CA TRP A 427 -3.14 4.61 4.80
C TRP A 427 -2.41 3.64 3.88
N VAL A 428 -2.90 2.40 3.79
CA VAL A 428 -2.32 1.36 2.92
C VAL A 428 -2.37 1.80 1.45
N TYR A 429 -3.48 2.41 1.01
CA TYR A 429 -3.60 2.96 -0.36
C TYR A 429 -2.64 4.13 -0.61
N GLY A 430 -2.49 5.04 0.34
CA GLY A 430 -1.56 6.15 0.25
C GLY A 430 -0.11 5.67 0.15
N ALA A 431 0.28 4.74 1.03
CA ALA A 431 1.61 4.13 1.00
C ALA A 431 1.86 3.33 -0.28
N SER A 432 0.87 2.56 -0.74
CA SER A 432 0.92 1.79 -1.99
C SER A 432 1.04 2.67 -3.23
N ALA A 433 0.24 3.74 -3.33
CA ALA A 433 0.33 4.72 -4.41
C ALA A 433 1.69 5.43 -4.42
N MET A 434 2.18 5.82 -3.24
CA MET A 434 3.50 6.43 -3.10
C MET A 434 4.62 5.46 -3.51
N LEU A 435 4.53 4.19 -3.12
CA LEU A 435 5.49 3.17 -3.53
C LEU A 435 5.48 2.99 -5.05
N GLY A 436 4.30 2.93 -5.66
CA GLY A 436 4.13 2.89 -7.11
C GLY A 436 4.80 4.08 -7.79
N ALA A 437 4.60 5.29 -7.27
CA ALA A 437 5.24 6.50 -7.77
C ALA A 437 6.77 6.40 -7.72
N GLY A 438 7.33 5.93 -6.60
CA GLY A 438 8.78 5.76 -6.44
C GLY A 438 9.36 4.78 -7.45
N VAL A 439 8.80 3.57 -7.51
CA VAL A 439 9.25 2.47 -8.37
C VAL A 439 9.13 2.80 -9.86
N GLY A 440 8.03 3.47 -10.25
CA GLY A 440 7.78 3.84 -11.64
C GLY A 440 8.84 4.76 -12.24
N THR A 441 9.60 5.50 -11.42
CA THR A 441 10.65 6.40 -11.91
C THR A 441 11.89 5.68 -12.47
N TYR A 442 12.10 4.39 -12.14
CA TYR A 442 13.35 3.71 -12.50
C TYR A 442 13.18 2.29 -13.07
N THR A 443 12.03 1.65 -12.88
CA THR A 443 11.85 0.22 -13.22
C THR A 443 12.19 -0.13 -14.68
N GLN A 444 11.76 0.69 -15.66
CA GLN A 444 12.07 0.47 -17.08
C GLN A 444 13.25 1.27 -17.63
N ALA A 445 13.84 2.15 -16.82
CA ALA A 445 14.88 3.06 -17.27
C ALA A 445 16.15 2.32 -17.73
N GLY A 446 16.52 1.25 -17.00
CA GLY A 446 17.75 0.48 -17.26
C GLY A 446 17.83 -0.12 -18.66
N PHE A 447 16.71 -0.58 -19.23
CA PHE A 447 16.68 -1.10 -20.60
C PHE A 447 17.02 -0.03 -21.63
N SER A 448 16.35 1.12 -21.56
CA SER A 448 16.58 2.21 -22.52
C SER A 448 18.00 2.80 -22.43
N ILE A 449 18.50 2.99 -21.20
CA ILE A 449 19.81 3.60 -20.94
C ILE A 449 20.94 2.64 -21.34
N SER A 450 20.82 1.35 -20.99
CA SER A 450 21.85 0.36 -21.33
C SER A 450 21.97 0.19 -22.85
N GLN A 451 20.84 0.07 -23.56
CA GLN A 451 20.84 -0.04 -25.02
C GLN A 451 21.37 1.21 -25.73
N ALA A 452 21.15 2.41 -25.17
CA ALA A 452 21.70 3.65 -25.72
C ALA A 452 23.20 3.84 -25.41
N SER A 453 23.72 3.14 -24.39
CA SER A 453 25.11 3.27 -23.95
C SER A 453 26.08 2.37 -24.70
N VAL A 454 25.59 1.40 -25.47
CA VAL A 454 26.40 0.41 -26.20
C VAL A 454 26.26 0.56 -27.72
N PRO A 455 27.20 0.04 -28.53
CA PRO A 455 27.04 -0.01 -29.97
C PRO A 455 25.80 -0.82 -30.37
N GLU A 456 25.20 -0.50 -31.53
CA GLU A 456 23.93 -1.08 -31.98
C GLU A 456 23.93 -2.62 -32.01
N HIS A 457 25.02 -3.25 -32.46
CA HIS A 457 25.17 -4.70 -32.50
C HIS A 457 25.19 -5.37 -31.11
N MET A 458 25.45 -4.61 -30.03
CA MET A 458 25.44 -5.09 -28.63
C MET A 458 24.15 -4.73 -27.88
N ALA A 459 23.18 -4.05 -28.53
CA ALA A 459 21.97 -3.60 -27.85
C ALA A 459 21.09 -4.76 -27.33
N ALA A 460 21.01 -5.88 -28.06
CA ALA A 460 20.30 -7.07 -27.62
C ALA A 460 20.96 -7.69 -26.38
N VAL A 461 22.29 -7.75 -26.38
CA VAL A 461 23.09 -8.26 -25.26
C VAL A 461 22.92 -7.40 -24.01
N ALA A 462 22.97 -6.07 -24.15
CA ALA A 462 22.72 -5.16 -23.03
C ALA A 462 21.30 -5.30 -22.46
N ALA A 463 20.27 -5.46 -23.32
CA ALA A 463 18.91 -5.71 -22.87
C ALA A 463 18.78 -7.05 -22.14
N SER A 464 19.44 -8.11 -22.61
CA SER A 464 19.43 -9.40 -21.93
C SER A 464 20.06 -9.35 -20.53
N LEU A 465 21.11 -8.54 -20.36
CA LEU A 465 21.72 -8.30 -19.04
C LEU A 465 20.76 -7.56 -18.09
N MET A 466 20.00 -6.57 -18.60
CA MET A 466 18.97 -5.89 -17.80
C MET A 466 17.79 -6.80 -17.49
N ALA A 467 17.39 -7.67 -18.41
CA ALA A 467 16.33 -8.66 -18.17
C ALA A 467 16.76 -9.71 -17.14
N LEU A 468 18.04 -10.11 -17.13
CA LEU A 468 18.59 -10.96 -16.08
C LEU A 468 18.51 -10.25 -14.73
N ALA A 469 18.87 -8.96 -14.69
CA ALA A 469 18.76 -8.16 -13.48
C ALA A 469 17.32 -8.10 -12.98
N GLN A 470 16.37 -7.82 -13.87
CA GLN A 470 14.95 -7.70 -13.53
C GLN A 470 14.37 -9.02 -13.03
N THR A 471 14.48 -10.09 -13.83
CA THR A 471 13.93 -11.41 -13.49
C THR A 471 14.66 -12.01 -12.29
N GLY A 472 15.98 -11.85 -12.18
CA GLY A 472 16.74 -12.26 -11.01
C GLY A 472 16.36 -11.49 -9.75
N GLY A 473 16.12 -10.18 -9.86
CA GLY A 473 15.60 -9.36 -8.76
C GLY A 473 14.23 -9.81 -8.29
N ILE A 474 13.33 -10.18 -9.21
CA ILE A 474 12.02 -10.76 -8.90
C ILE A 474 12.20 -12.12 -8.20
N ASN A 475 12.96 -13.02 -8.81
CA ASN A 475 13.16 -14.38 -8.31
C ASN A 475 13.75 -14.39 -6.90
N ILE A 476 14.82 -13.62 -6.66
CA ILE A 476 15.46 -13.52 -5.34
C ILE A 476 14.51 -12.88 -4.32
N ALA A 477 13.82 -11.80 -4.69
CA ALA A 477 12.93 -11.11 -3.78
C ALA A 477 11.75 -11.99 -3.37
N LEU A 478 11.12 -12.69 -4.31
CA LEU A 478 10.02 -13.61 -4.01
C LEU A 478 10.50 -14.83 -3.22
N ALA A 479 11.64 -15.43 -3.58
CA ALA A 479 12.19 -16.56 -2.85
C ALA A 479 12.46 -16.21 -1.38
N ILE A 480 13.16 -15.10 -1.13
CA ILE A 480 13.45 -14.64 0.25
C ILE A 480 12.17 -14.19 0.95
N GLY A 481 11.34 -13.38 0.28
CA GLY A 481 10.11 -12.84 0.87
C GLY A 481 9.14 -13.93 1.30
N ASN A 482 8.92 -14.93 0.44
CA ASN A 482 8.06 -16.07 0.78
C ASN A 482 8.68 -16.94 1.86
N ALA A 483 9.97 -17.25 1.79
CA ALA A 483 10.63 -18.03 2.85
C ALA A 483 10.52 -17.33 4.21
N VAL A 484 10.79 -16.02 4.27
CA VAL A 484 10.65 -15.21 5.50
C VAL A 484 9.21 -15.21 6.00
N PHE A 485 8.23 -14.99 5.12
CA PHE A 485 6.82 -15.01 5.48
C PHE A 485 6.40 -16.37 6.05
N LEU A 486 6.66 -17.47 5.32
CA LEU A 486 6.26 -18.82 5.70
C LEU A 486 6.92 -19.27 7.01
N ASN A 487 8.26 -19.18 7.10
CA ASN A 487 9.00 -19.59 8.30
C ASN A 487 8.56 -18.78 9.54
N ARG A 488 8.37 -17.45 9.37
CA ARG A 488 7.96 -16.58 10.49
C ARG A 488 6.53 -16.85 10.92
N ALA A 489 5.61 -16.98 9.97
CA ALA A 489 4.21 -17.29 10.25
C ALA A 489 4.09 -18.64 10.95
N GLU A 490 4.78 -19.67 10.46
CA GLU A 490 4.81 -21.01 11.07
C GLU A 490 5.33 -20.98 12.50
N THR A 491 6.49 -20.35 12.73
CA THR A 491 7.06 -20.23 14.08
C THR A 491 6.09 -19.56 15.04
N ARG A 492 5.44 -18.47 14.61
CA ARG A 492 4.52 -17.70 15.46
C ARG A 492 3.20 -18.43 15.69
N LEU A 493 2.66 -19.10 14.67
CA LEU A 493 1.45 -19.90 14.81
C LEU A 493 1.70 -21.11 15.72
N ALA A 494 2.85 -21.78 15.63
CA ALA A 494 3.22 -22.87 16.53
C ALA A 494 3.35 -22.42 18.00
N GLU A 495 3.76 -21.18 18.26
CA GLU A 495 3.80 -20.60 19.61
C GLU A 495 2.41 -20.29 20.18
N ILE A 496 1.42 -20.02 19.31
CA ILE A 496 0.06 -19.60 19.69
C ILE A 496 -0.89 -20.80 19.79
N LEU A 497 -0.74 -21.76 18.86
CA LEU A 497 -1.64 -22.89 18.72
C LEU A 497 -1.36 -23.99 19.76
N PRO A 498 -2.39 -24.73 20.22
CA PRO A 498 -2.18 -25.85 21.13
C PRO A 498 -1.39 -26.98 20.45
N ASP A 499 -0.61 -27.75 21.25
CA ASP A 499 0.17 -28.92 20.79
C ASP A 499 -0.67 -30.02 20.08
N THR A 500 -2.00 -29.93 20.13
CA THR A 500 -2.92 -30.85 19.44
C THR A 500 -3.10 -30.55 17.94
N VAL A 501 -2.63 -29.39 17.47
CA VAL A 501 -2.73 -28.94 16.08
C VAL A 501 -1.54 -29.47 15.29
N THR A 502 -1.77 -30.10 14.14
CA THR A 502 -0.69 -30.66 13.32
C THR A 502 0.01 -29.58 12.49
N GLU A 503 1.26 -29.81 12.10
CA GLU A 503 2.00 -28.92 11.17
C GLU A 503 1.22 -28.68 9.87
N ASP A 504 0.57 -29.72 9.32
CA ASP A 504 -0.28 -29.59 8.13
C ASP A 504 -1.42 -28.56 8.33
N GLN A 505 -2.03 -28.52 9.52
CA GLN A 505 -3.08 -27.55 9.83
C GLN A 505 -2.53 -26.13 9.95
N ILE A 506 -1.31 -25.98 10.46
CA ILE A 506 -0.59 -24.70 10.50
C ILE A 506 -0.31 -24.22 9.07
N HIS A 507 0.21 -25.09 8.21
CA HIS A 507 0.52 -24.77 6.81
C HIS A 507 -0.74 -24.41 6.03
N LEU A 508 -1.85 -25.12 6.25
CA LEU A 508 -3.14 -24.78 5.65
C LEU A 508 -3.70 -23.43 6.14
N ALA A 509 -3.50 -23.08 7.42
CA ALA A 509 -3.89 -21.78 7.94
C ALA A 509 -3.07 -20.64 7.30
N ILE A 510 -1.75 -20.83 7.13
CA ILE A 510 -0.86 -19.87 6.45
C ILE A 510 -1.21 -19.74 4.97
N ALA A 511 -1.63 -20.83 4.33
CA ALA A 511 -2.05 -20.85 2.93
C ALA A 511 -3.46 -20.24 2.70
N GLY A 512 -4.15 -19.80 3.75
CA GLY A 512 -5.51 -19.24 3.66
C GLY A 512 -6.62 -20.28 3.45
N VAL A 513 -6.31 -21.57 3.63
CA VAL A 513 -7.22 -22.71 3.41
C VAL A 513 -7.86 -23.19 4.72
N GLY A 514 -7.23 -22.90 5.86
CA GLY A 514 -7.64 -23.38 7.20
C GLY A 514 -8.74 -22.60 7.90
N ALA A 515 -9.55 -21.79 7.19
CA ALA A 515 -10.58 -20.93 7.81
C ALA A 515 -11.55 -21.71 8.71
N ASP A 516 -11.91 -22.94 8.34
CA ASP A 516 -12.81 -23.79 9.13
C ASP A 516 -12.20 -24.21 10.48
N PHE A 517 -10.90 -24.51 10.52
CA PHE A 517 -10.21 -24.81 11.78
C PHE A 517 -10.00 -23.52 12.60
N VAL A 518 -9.52 -22.45 11.97
CA VAL A 518 -9.26 -21.18 12.65
C VAL A 518 -10.55 -20.62 13.27
N THR A 519 -11.68 -20.69 12.57
CA THR A 519 -12.99 -20.23 13.10
C THR A 519 -13.50 -21.05 14.29
N THR A 520 -13.02 -22.29 14.47
CA THR A 520 -13.34 -23.11 15.66
C THR A 520 -12.52 -22.74 16.90
N LEU A 521 -11.42 -22.00 16.73
CA LEU A 521 -10.57 -21.55 17.83
C LEU A 521 -11.20 -20.38 18.61
N PRO A 522 -10.78 -20.15 19.87
CA PRO A 522 -11.22 -18.99 20.64
C PRO A 522 -10.95 -17.66 19.88
N PRO A 523 -11.85 -16.66 19.93
CA PRO A 523 -11.67 -15.40 19.18
C PRO A 523 -10.35 -14.68 19.46
N GLN A 524 -9.83 -14.78 20.68
CA GLN A 524 -8.52 -14.24 21.05
C GLN A 524 -7.37 -14.91 20.27
N MET A 525 -7.42 -16.24 20.10
CA MET A 525 -6.41 -16.99 19.36
C MET A 525 -6.52 -16.70 17.86
N GLN A 526 -7.73 -16.52 17.33
CA GLN A 526 -7.93 -16.08 15.95
C GLN A 526 -7.27 -14.72 15.68
N GLN A 527 -7.40 -13.78 16.62
CA GLN A 527 -6.77 -12.47 16.52
C GLN A 527 -5.25 -12.55 16.64
N GLU A 528 -4.72 -13.33 17.58
CA GLU A 528 -3.27 -13.54 17.73
C GLU A 528 -2.65 -14.18 16.48
N ILE A 529 -3.34 -15.15 15.87
CA ILE A 529 -2.96 -15.76 14.58
C ILE A 529 -2.94 -14.69 13.48
N LEU A 530 -3.97 -13.84 13.40
CA LEU A 530 -4.04 -12.79 12.39
C LEU A 530 -2.91 -11.75 12.57
N GLU A 531 -2.66 -11.32 13.80
CA GLU A 531 -1.56 -10.39 14.13
C GLU A 531 -0.20 -11.00 13.78
N ALA A 532 0.02 -12.28 14.08
CA ALA A 532 1.23 -13.01 13.70
C ALA A 532 1.43 -13.11 12.19
N ILE A 533 0.35 -13.38 11.43
CA ILE A 533 0.39 -13.43 9.97
C ILE A 533 0.73 -12.05 9.40
N VAL A 534 0.07 -10.98 9.87
CA VAL A 534 0.35 -9.61 9.40
C VAL A 534 1.78 -9.17 9.74
N GLU A 535 2.28 -9.49 10.94
CA GLU A 535 3.69 -9.27 11.30
C GLU A 535 4.64 -9.94 10.30
N ALA A 536 4.37 -11.21 9.95
CA ALA A 536 5.16 -11.96 8.98
C ALA A 536 5.08 -11.35 7.55
N LEU A 537 3.90 -10.86 7.14
CA LEU A 537 3.68 -10.21 5.83
C LEU A 537 4.43 -8.88 5.68
N ASN A 538 4.76 -8.22 6.78
CA ASN A 538 5.48 -6.96 6.76
C ASN A 538 7.00 -7.12 6.53
N LEU A 539 7.59 -8.22 7.02
CA LEU A 539 9.04 -8.44 6.95
C LEU A 539 9.62 -8.38 5.52
N PRO A 540 8.97 -8.93 4.47
CA PRO A 540 9.44 -8.82 3.09
C PRO A 540 9.67 -7.37 2.61
N TYR A 541 9.02 -6.36 3.19
CA TYR A 541 9.24 -4.95 2.82
C TYR A 541 10.65 -4.44 3.17
N ILE A 542 11.40 -5.13 4.04
CA ILE A 542 12.83 -4.85 4.28
C ILE A 542 13.65 -4.96 2.99
N LEU A 543 13.29 -5.92 2.11
CA LEU A 543 13.93 -6.07 0.80
C LEU A 543 13.69 -4.85 -0.08
N VAL A 544 12.48 -4.29 -0.05
CA VAL A 544 12.10 -3.10 -0.82
C VAL A 544 12.79 -1.85 -0.28
N ILE A 545 12.92 -1.71 1.04
CA ILE A 545 13.71 -0.64 1.69
C ILE A 545 15.18 -0.73 1.24
N THR A 546 15.73 -1.93 1.21
CA THR A 546 17.12 -2.17 0.77
C THR A 546 17.30 -1.85 -0.71
N ALA A 547 16.35 -2.27 -1.56
CA ALA A 547 16.32 -1.98 -2.99
C ALA A 547 16.24 -0.47 -3.25
N GLY A 548 15.32 0.25 -2.60
CA GLY A 548 15.19 1.71 -2.71
C GLY A 548 16.47 2.44 -2.27
N SER A 549 17.11 1.95 -1.20
CA SER A 549 18.38 2.50 -0.70
C SER A 549 19.54 2.30 -1.70
N LEU A 550 19.57 1.17 -2.39
CA LEU A 550 20.54 0.88 -3.45
C LEU A 550 20.35 1.82 -4.65
N VAL A 551 19.10 2.05 -5.06
CA VAL A 551 18.75 3.01 -6.13
C VAL A 551 19.14 4.43 -5.75
N LEU A 552 18.94 4.83 -4.49
CA LEU A 552 19.37 6.16 -4.02
C LEU A 552 20.89 6.35 -4.10
N ARG A 553 21.67 5.32 -3.76
CA ARG A 553 23.14 5.36 -3.86
C ARG A 553 23.64 5.38 -5.31
N ALA A 554 22.83 4.90 -6.26
CA ALA A 554 23.18 4.91 -7.68
C ALA A 554 23.53 6.33 -8.19
N HIS A 555 22.83 7.35 -7.70
CA HIS A 555 23.07 8.75 -8.04
C HIS A 555 24.43 9.28 -7.54
N ALA A 556 24.77 8.98 -6.27
CA ALA A 556 25.97 9.51 -5.62
C ALA A 556 27.27 9.04 -6.31
N HIS A 557 27.27 7.83 -6.89
CA HIS A 557 28.45 7.26 -7.53
C HIS A 557 28.73 7.85 -8.93
N ALA A 558 27.70 8.37 -9.61
CA ALA A 558 27.86 8.94 -10.94
C ALA A 558 28.38 10.39 -10.94
N HIS A 559 28.18 11.14 -9.85
CA HIS A 559 28.68 12.51 -9.72
C HIS A 559 30.19 12.60 -9.45
N ALA A 560 30.86 11.48 -9.16
CA ALA A 560 32.31 11.43 -8.94
C ALA A 560 33.15 11.44 -10.24
N VAL A 561 32.54 11.74 -11.41
CA VAL A 561 33.18 11.66 -12.72
C VAL A 561 32.81 12.87 -13.58
N PRO A 562 33.77 13.58 -14.20
CA PRO A 562 33.45 14.66 -15.13
C PRO A 562 32.71 14.11 -16.36
N PRO A 563 31.72 14.84 -16.90
CA PRO A 563 30.99 14.41 -18.09
C PRO A 563 31.94 14.31 -19.29
N SER A 564 31.81 13.27 -20.12
CA SER A 564 32.39 13.30 -21.47
C SER A 564 31.75 14.45 -22.26
N PRO A 565 32.47 15.10 -23.19
CA PRO A 565 32.05 16.37 -23.75
C PRO A 565 30.76 16.22 -24.56
N SER A 566 29.69 16.86 -24.10
CA SER A 566 28.51 17.18 -24.91
C SER A 566 28.75 18.50 -25.68
N PRO A 567 28.01 18.78 -26.78
CA PRO A 567 28.28 19.89 -27.69
C PRO A 567 28.25 21.27 -26.99
N PRO A 568 28.91 22.30 -27.56
CA PRO A 568 29.24 23.58 -26.90
C PRO A 568 28.06 24.54 -26.71
N ALA A 569 26.86 24.04 -26.36
CA ALA A 569 25.72 24.87 -25.98
C ALA A 569 25.65 25.11 -24.45
N MET A 570 26.47 24.43 -23.65
CA MET A 570 26.32 24.38 -22.19
C MET A 570 27.05 25.49 -21.39
N ALA A 571 27.83 26.36 -22.04
CA ALA A 571 28.61 27.38 -21.32
C ALA A 571 27.87 28.72 -21.12
N ALA A 572 26.72 28.96 -21.76
CA ALA A 572 26.08 30.27 -21.80
C ALA A 572 24.89 30.46 -20.82
N LEU A 573 24.40 29.41 -20.15
CA LEU A 573 23.12 29.48 -19.42
C LEU A 573 23.21 29.36 -17.89
N ILE A 574 24.41 29.28 -17.31
CA ILE A 574 24.59 29.29 -15.85
C ILE A 574 25.59 30.39 -15.47
N GLY A 575 25.21 31.63 -15.77
CA GLY A 575 25.83 32.82 -15.20
C GLY A 575 25.08 33.22 -13.93
N LEU A 576 25.41 32.61 -12.79
CA LEU A 576 25.09 33.11 -11.44
C LEU A 576 25.97 32.38 -10.41
N PRO A 577 27.16 32.90 -10.09
CA PRO A 577 27.93 32.44 -8.94
C PRO A 577 27.37 33.12 -7.68
N LEU A 578 26.98 32.32 -6.68
CA LEU A 578 26.79 32.67 -5.23
C LEU A 578 25.54 32.07 -4.52
N LEU A 579 24.92 30.98 -5.01
CA LEU A 579 23.76 30.37 -4.31
C LEU A 579 23.88 28.88 -3.94
N ARG A 580 25.06 28.25 -4.06
CA ARG A 580 25.24 26.82 -3.69
C ARG A 580 25.04 26.50 -2.20
N GLY A 581 25.27 27.46 -1.30
CA GLY A 581 25.15 27.27 0.15
C GLY A 581 23.72 27.48 0.69
N GLN A 582 23.01 28.49 0.18
CA GLN A 582 21.67 28.82 0.64
C GLN A 582 20.60 27.90 0.05
N VAL A 583 20.76 27.46 -1.21
CA VAL A 583 19.86 26.48 -1.84
C VAL A 583 19.96 25.14 -1.10
N ARG A 584 21.15 24.67 -0.73
CA ARG A 584 21.31 23.45 0.10
C ARG A 584 20.64 23.56 1.47
N ARG A 585 20.69 24.73 2.13
CA ARG A 585 20.02 24.97 3.42
C ARG A 585 18.52 25.13 3.28
N LEU A 586 18.04 25.77 2.22
CA LEU A 586 16.63 25.83 1.85
C LEU A 586 16.10 24.44 1.51
N TRP A 587 16.83 23.62 0.76
CA TRP A 587 16.46 22.23 0.46
C TRP A 587 16.48 21.33 1.69
N ILE A 588 17.45 21.46 2.59
CA ILE A 588 17.46 20.72 3.86
C ILE A 588 16.33 21.21 4.76
N ALA A 589 16.05 22.51 4.80
CA ALA A 589 14.91 23.07 5.53
C ALA A 589 13.56 22.62 4.93
N SER A 590 13.44 22.55 3.60
CA SER A 590 12.29 22.00 2.89
C SER A 590 12.15 20.50 3.12
N LEU A 591 13.26 19.76 3.21
CA LEU A 591 13.30 18.35 3.56
C LEU A 591 12.85 18.13 5.01
N HIS A 592 13.23 19.01 5.95
CA HIS A 592 12.77 18.96 7.34
C HIS A 592 11.31 19.43 7.48
N LEU A 593 10.85 20.38 6.66
CA LEU A 593 9.45 20.82 6.58
C LEU A 593 8.54 19.75 5.95
N LEU A 594 9.05 18.95 5.00
CA LEU A 594 8.34 17.83 4.38
C LEU A 594 8.40 16.55 5.24
N LEU A 595 9.46 16.35 6.04
CA LEU A 595 9.56 15.29 7.05
C LEU A 595 8.78 15.59 8.34
N ALA A 596 8.35 16.84 8.56
CA ALA A 596 7.54 17.25 9.70
C ALA A 596 6.03 17.24 9.43
N ALA A 597 5.60 16.89 8.21
CA ALA A 597 4.20 16.62 7.91
C ALA A 597 3.86 15.19 8.35
N SER A 598 3.95 14.92 9.65
CA SER A 598 3.19 13.84 10.25
C SER A 598 1.72 14.19 10.02
N ALA A 599 1.03 13.46 9.15
CA ALA A 599 -0.43 13.46 9.15
C ALA A 599 -0.87 12.72 10.42
N CYS A 600 -0.81 13.41 11.57
CA CYS A 600 -1.56 13.03 12.75
C CYS A 600 -3.02 13.40 12.44
N ALA A 601 -3.85 12.42 12.08
CA ALA A 601 -5.32 12.59 12.04
C ALA A 601 -5.94 12.63 13.46
N TYR A 602 -5.19 13.15 14.43
CA TYR A 602 -5.62 13.51 15.77
C TYR A 602 -4.61 14.55 16.26
N LEU A 603 -4.88 15.83 16.03
CA LEU A 603 -4.02 16.89 16.54
C LEU A 603 -4.40 17.14 18.01
N PRO A 604 -3.54 16.79 18.99
CA PRO A 604 -3.85 17.05 20.39
C PRO A 604 -4.05 18.55 20.61
N LEU A 605 -5.05 18.94 21.39
CA LEU A 605 -5.33 20.34 21.73
C LEU A 605 -4.07 20.98 22.34
N SER A 606 -3.84 22.27 22.08
CA SER A 606 -2.77 23.00 22.74
C SER A 606 -3.01 23.04 24.27
N ASP A 607 -1.96 23.15 25.07
CA ASP A 607 -2.12 23.31 26.53
C ASP A 607 -2.90 24.59 26.88
N ALA A 608 -2.86 25.61 26.02
CA ALA A 608 -3.65 26.83 26.16
C ALA A 608 -5.14 26.56 25.90
N ALA A 609 -5.46 25.78 24.86
CA ALA A 609 -6.83 25.36 24.58
C ALA A 609 -7.39 24.49 25.71
N LEU A 610 -6.61 23.54 26.24
CA LEU A 610 -7.02 22.73 27.40
C LEU A 610 -7.31 23.57 28.65
N ARG A 611 -6.57 24.67 28.88
CA ARG A 611 -6.86 25.62 29.97
C ARG A 611 -8.14 26.42 29.76
N ASN A 612 -8.59 26.58 28.52
CA ASN A 612 -9.81 27.30 28.18
C ASN A 612 -11.06 26.42 28.21
N VAL A 613 -10.91 25.09 28.33
CA VAL A 613 -12.03 24.18 28.57
C VAL A 613 -12.54 24.39 30.00
N THR A 614 -13.62 25.15 30.13
CA THR A 614 -14.19 25.55 31.42
C THR A 614 -15.60 25.01 31.59
N VAL A 615 -15.98 24.81 32.86
CA VAL A 615 -17.31 24.38 33.27
C VAL A 615 -17.83 25.40 34.27
N SER A 616 -19.03 25.91 34.03
CA SER A 616 -19.71 26.84 34.94
C SER A 616 -20.28 26.06 36.11
N GLU A 617 -19.84 26.35 37.34
CA GLU A 617 -20.42 25.72 38.53
C GLU A 617 -21.94 25.97 38.63
N ALA A 618 -22.39 27.16 38.23
CA ALA A 618 -23.80 27.51 38.24
C ALA A 618 -24.64 26.66 37.29
N ASP A 619 -24.09 26.16 36.17
CA ASP A 619 -24.82 25.31 35.23
C ASP A 619 -25.21 23.95 35.85
N PHE A 620 -24.40 23.49 36.81
CA PHE A 620 -24.52 22.20 37.48
C PHE A 620 -25.01 22.31 38.93
N ASP A 621 -25.49 23.47 39.37
CA ASP A 621 -26.09 23.60 40.72
C ASP A 621 -27.32 22.69 40.85
N ILE A 622 -27.39 21.92 41.94
CA ILE A 622 -28.41 20.87 42.12
C ILE A 622 -29.82 21.44 42.40
N HIS A 623 -29.92 22.69 42.85
CA HIS A 623 -31.20 23.32 43.21
C HIS A 623 -31.70 24.34 42.20
N ALA A 624 -30.78 25.01 41.50
CA ALA A 624 -31.09 26.12 40.62
C ALA A 624 -30.32 26.08 39.29
N GLY A 625 -29.46 25.08 39.10
CA GLY A 625 -28.60 25.00 37.92
C GLY A 625 -29.40 24.70 36.65
N PRO A 626 -29.24 25.49 35.58
CA PRO A 626 -30.04 25.37 34.37
C PRO A 626 -29.80 24.10 33.57
N LEU A 627 -28.71 23.35 33.77
CA LEU A 627 -28.50 22.08 33.06
C LEU A 627 -28.95 20.89 33.91
N LEU A 628 -28.46 20.79 35.14
CA LEU A 628 -28.63 19.61 35.99
C LEU A 628 -29.95 19.60 36.78
N SER A 629 -30.31 20.70 37.45
CA SER A 629 -31.45 20.72 38.39
C SER A 629 -32.78 20.27 37.76
N PRO A 630 -33.15 20.67 36.52
CA PRO A 630 -34.38 20.20 35.87
C PRO A 630 -34.42 18.68 35.60
N LEU A 631 -33.27 18.00 35.64
CA LEU A 631 -33.17 16.56 35.46
C LEU A 631 -33.29 15.81 36.78
N LEU A 632 -33.16 16.46 37.94
CA LEU A 632 -33.21 15.84 39.27
C LEU A 632 -34.66 15.59 39.73
N ILE A 633 -35.42 14.90 38.88
CA ILE A 633 -36.80 14.47 39.12
C ILE A 633 -36.97 13.02 38.64
N PRO A 634 -37.93 12.25 39.20
CA PRO A 634 -38.33 10.97 38.62
C PRO A 634 -38.90 11.18 37.21
N ARG A 635 -38.40 10.40 36.25
CA ARG A 635 -38.61 10.57 34.81
C ARG A 635 -38.78 9.21 34.10
N VAL A 636 -39.58 8.36 34.72
CA VAL A 636 -39.98 7.04 34.20
C VAL A 636 -40.74 7.21 32.87
N PRO A 637 -40.55 6.33 31.88
CA PRO A 637 -41.25 6.43 30.59
C PRO A 637 -42.77 6.47 30.73
N GLY A 638 -43.42 7.41 30.02
CA GLY A 638 -44.87 7.65 30.07
C GLY A 638 -45.36 8.55 31.19
N THR A 639 -44.47 9.16 31.99
CA THR A 639 -44.86 10.03 33.13
C THR A 639 -44.71 11.53 32.84
N ASP A 640 -45.36 12.38 33.66
CA ASP A 640 -45.21 13.84 33.57
C ASP A 640 -43.77 14.30 33.78
N GLY A 641 -42.99 13.58 34.59
CA GLY A 641 -41.57 13.88 34.81
C GLY A 641 -40.72 13.66 33.55
N GLN A 642 -40.97 12.56 32.82
CA GLN A 642 -40.34 12.33 31.52
C GLN A 642 -40.65 13.47 30.53
N LEU A 643 -41.92 13.87 30.42
CA LEU A 643 -42.33 14.98 29.56
C LEU A 643 -41.66 16.31 29.95
N GLN A 644 -41.47 16.55 31.25
CA GLN A 644 -40.77 17.74 31.74
C GLN A 644 -39.28 17.71 31.34
N THR A 645 -38.60 16.57 31.50
CA THR A 645 -37.21 16.37 31.07
C THR A 645 -37.03 16.53 29.55
N GLN A 646 -37.92 15.92 28.76
CA GLN A 646 -37.93 16.05 27.30
C GLN A 646 -38.09 17.51 26.85
N ARG A 647 -39.02 18.25 27.48
CA ARG A 647 -39.21 19.69 27.22
C ARG A 647 -37.97 20.49 27.59
N HIS A 648 -37.31 20.15 28.70
CA HIS A 648 -36.07 20.79 29.11
C HIS A 648 -34.98 20.65 28.04
N PHE A 649 -34.75 19.43 27.53
CA PHE A 649 -33.79 19.21 26.45
C PHE A 649 -34.14 20.01 25.19
N VAL A 650 -35.38 19.90 24.69
CA VAL A 650 -35.80 20.61 23.48
C VAL A 650 -35.71 22.11 23.65
N ASP A 651 -36.16 22.66 24.77
CA ASP A 651 -36.09 24.09 25.05
C ASP A 651 -34.65 24.57 25.08
N PHE A 652 -33.75 23.84 25.72
CA PHE A 652 -32.33 24.18 25.75
C PHE A 652 -31.72 24.21 24.33
N PHE A 653 -31.87 23.14 23.55
CA PHE A 653 -31.25 23.08 22.22
C PHE A 653 -31.89 24.07 21.24
N THR A 654 -33.20 24.27 21.29
CA THR A 654 -33.87 25.21 20.37
C THR A 654 -33.67 26.68 20.74
N LYS A 655 -33.63 27.02 22.04
CA LYS A 655 -33.47 28.42 22.49
C LYS A 655 -32.01 28.84 22.59
N SER A 656 -31.13 27.95 23.07
CA SER A 656 -29.71 28.27 23.30
C SER A 656 -28.80 27.88 22.14
N LEU A 657 -29.17 26.88 21.33
CA LEU A 657 -28.31 26.31 20.28
C LEU A 657 -29.03 26.20 18.93
N PRO A 658 -29.51 27.32 18.34
CA PRO A 658 -30.43 27.31 17.20
C PRO A 658 -29.85 26.72 15.89
N LYS A 659 -28.53 26.49 15.83
CA LYS A 659 -27.86 25.83 14.69
C LYS A 659 -27.86 24.30 14.79
N TRP A 660 -28.34 23.74 15.89
CA TRP A 660 -28.48 22.30 16.09
C TRP A 660 -29.81 21.80 15.53
N THR A 661 -29.78 20.63 14.91
CA THR A 661 -30.98 19.93 14.47
C THR A 661 -31.51 19.08 15.61
N VAL A 662 -32.82 19.15 15.86
CA VAL A 662 -33.52 18.39 16.90
C VAL A 662 -34.51 17.44 16.22
N GLN A 663 -34.37 16.14 16.43
CA GLN A 663 -35.21 15.10 15.85
C GLN A 663 -35.68 14.11 16.92
N TRP A 664 -36.92 13.65 16.78
CA TRP A 664 -37.51 12.64 17.64
C TRP A 664 -37.53 11.29 16.94
N GLN A 665 -37.22 10.24 17.68
CA GLN A 665 -37.60 8.88 17.30
C GLN A 665 -38.52 8.34 18.38
N ASN A 666 -39.75 8.00 17.99
CA ASN A 666 -40.81 7.61 18.90
C ASN A 666 -41.16 6.15 18.67
N SER A 667 -41.33 5.42 19.76
CA SER A 667 -41.78 4.04 19.74
C SER A 667 -42.66 3.72 20.94
N THR A 668 -43.20 2.52 20.95
CA THR A 668 -44.12 2.07 21.98
C THR A 668 -43.93 0.57 22.16
N ASP A 669 -43.84 0.12 23.40
CA ASP A 669 -43.73 -1.30 23.71
C ASP A 669 -44.48 -1.63 25.00
N LYS A 670 -44.68 -2.93 25.24
CA LYS A 670 -45.28 -3.45 26.46
C LYS A 670 -44.20 -3.78 27.47
N THR A 671 -44.47 -3.49 28.74
CA THR A 671 -43.54 -3.80 29.83
C THR A 671 -44.13 -4.86 30.77
N PRO A 672 -43.28 -5.64 31.47
CA PRO A 672 -43.77 -6.59 32.47
C PRO A 672 -44.52 -5.96 33.64
N ALA A 673 -44.35 -4.65 33.88
CA ALA A 673 -45.02 -3.91 34.97
C ALA A 673 -46.38 -3.34 34.54
N THR A 674 -46.54 -2.95 33.27
CA THR A 674 -47.77 -2.31 32.76
C THR A 674 -48.72 -3.28 32.06
N GLY A 675 -48.30 -4.53 31.84
CA GLY A 675 -49.13 -5.58 31.24
C GLY A 675 -49.44 -5.29 29.78
N ASP A 676 -50.73 -5.18 29.43
CA ASP A 676 -51.16 -4.88 28.05
C ASP A 676 -51.19 -3.39 27.72
N ALA A 677 -50.85 -2.51 28.67
CA ALA A 677 -50.77 -1.08 28.42
C ALA A 677 -49.46 -0.71 27.71
N ASP A 678 -49.63 -0.09 26.55
CA ASP A 678 -48.58 0.48 25.72
C ASP A 678 -47.85 1.63 26.45
N VAL A 679 -46.52 1.50 26.60
CA VAL A 679 -45.65 2.51 27.20
C VAL A 679 -44.88 3.23 26.09
N PRO A 680 -44.90 4.58 26.03
CA PRO A 680 -44.16 5.33 25.04
C PRO A 680 -42.67 5.40 25.39
N PHE A 681 -41.81 5.11 24.41
CA PHE A 681 -40.36 5.26 24.49
C PHE A 681 -39.90 6.24 23.41
N GLN A 682 -39.27 7.35 23.82
CA GLN A 682 -38.98 8.48 22.93
C GLN A 682 -37.51 8.92 23.03
N ASN A 683 -36.74 8.61 21.99
CA ASN A 683 -35.36 9.02 21.88
C ASN A 683 -35.26 10.42 21.25
N LEU A 684 -34.32 11.23 21.75
CA LEU A 684 -34.02 12.55 21.20
C LEU A 684 -32.66 12.53 20.49
N ILE A 685 -32.67 12.87 19.21
CA ILE A 685 -31.49 12.87 18.32
C ILE A 685 -31.13 14.31 17.99
N LEU A 686 -29.93 14.72 18.37
CA LEU A 686 -29.45 16.09 18.22
C LEU A 686 -28.20 16.09 17.34
N ARG A 687 -28.17 16.92 16.29
CA ARG A 687 -27.04 16.94 15.34
C ARG A 687 -26.52 18.33 15.08
N ARG A 688 -25.19 18.45 15.04
CA ARG A 688 -24.47 19.62 14.57
C ARG A 688 -23.53 19.24 13.44
N GLU A 689 -24.03 19.39 12.22
CA GLU A 689 -23.30 19.05 11.00
C GLU A 689 -22.59 20.28 10.42
N PRO A 690 -21.52 20.09 9.64
CA PRO A 690 -20.96 21.16 8.83
C PRO A 690 -22.00 21.67 7.80
N PRO A 691 -22.14 22.99 7.57
CA PRO A 691 -23.22 23.53 6.73
C PRO A 691 -23.24 23.07 5.26
N TRP A 692 -22.12 22.53 4.76
CA TRP A 692 -21.98 22.08 3.37
C TRP A 692 -22.32 20.61 3.15
N THR A 693 -22.53 19.83 4.22
CA THR A 693 -22.80 18.39 4.10
C THR A 693 -24.20 18.13 3.56
N LYS A 694 -24.31 17.16 2.65
CA LYS A 694 -25.60 16.65 2.18
C LYS A 694 -26.14 15.57 3.13
N PRO A 695 -27.45 15.28 3.09
CA PRO A 695 -28.02 14.17 3.87
C PRO A 695 -27.27 12.86 3.63
N GLY A 696 -26.87 12.18 4.71
CA GLY A 696 -26.10 10.93 4.65
C GLY A 696 -24.61 11.07 4.29
N GLN A 697 -24.08 12.29 4.24
CA GLN A 697 -22.66 12.55 3.96
C GLN A 697 -21.81 12.71 5.23
N ALA A 698 -22.34 13.38 6.25
CA ALA A 698 -21.61 13.63 7.48
C ALA A 698 -21.40 12.35 8.29
N ASN A 699 -20.27 12.26 8.98
CA ASN A 699 -20.01 11.23 9.99
C ASN A 699 -19.96 11.86 11.38
N TYR A 700 -20.47 11.16 12.39
CA TYR A 700 -20.65 11.72 13.72
C TYR A 700 -19.80 11.01 14.76
N LEU A 701 -19.13 11.82 15.59
CA LEU A 701 -18.93 11.41 16.98
C LEU A 701 -20.30 11.44 17.66
N THR A 702 -20.76 10.28 18.14
CA THR A 702 -22.08 10.16 18.77
C THR A 702 -21.89 10.02 20.27
N LEU A 703 -22.26 11.05 21.02
CA LEU A 703 -22.26 11.04 22.49
C LEU A 703 -23.64 10.64 22.99
N VAL A 704 -23.69 9.72 23.94
CA VAL A 704 -24.94 9.04 24.34
C VAL A 704 -25.05 8.99 25.85
N ALA A 705 -26.26 9.26 26.34
CA ALA A 705 -26.67 8.96 27.71
C ALA A 705 -28.16 8.58 27.67
N HIS A 706 -28.57 7.65 28.53
CA HIS A 706 -29.99 7.46 28.80
C HIS A 706 -30.49 8.58 29.71
N TYR A 707 -31.79 8.90 29.65
CA TYR A 707 -32.37 9.95 30.48
C TYR A 707 -33.54 9.47 31.33
N ASP A 708 -34.00 8.24 31.21
CA ASP A 708 -35.07 7.72 32.05
C ASP A 708 -34.59 7.39 33.46
N SER A 709 -35.54 7.28 34.38
CA SER A 709 -35.32 6.77 35.74
C SER A 709 -36.07 5.46 35.93
N LYS A 710 -35.56 4.60 36.81
CA LYS A 710 -36.21 3.35 37.21
C LYS A 710 -37.66 3.49 37.67
N TYR A 711 -38.50 2.52 37.28
CA TYR A 711 -39.90 2.41 37.67
C TYR A 711 -40.09 2.14 39.17
N GLU A 712 -39.31 1.20 39.72
CA GLU A 712 -39.29 0.84 41.14
C GLU A 712 -37.85 0.92 41.70
N PRO A 713 -37.62 1.54 42.86
CA PRO A 713 -38.61 2.10 43.79
C PRO A 713 -39.23 3.43 43.32
N ALA A 714 -40.48 3.67 43.70
CA ALA A 714 -41.19 4.89 43.32
C ALA A 714 -40.49 6.14 43.87
N GLY A 715 -40.27 7.12 42.99
CA GLY A 715 -39.56 8.36 43.32
C GLY A 715 -38.04 8.28 43.14
N PHE A 716 -37.50 7.17 42.61
CA PHE A 716 -36.09 7.09 42.22
C PHE A 716 -35.76 8.15 41.16
N ILE A 717 -34.68 8.89 41.37
CA ILE A 717 -34.22 9.96 40.48
C ILE A 717 -33.15 9.44 39.53
N GLY A 718 -32.15 8.68 40.02
CA GLY A 718 -31.01 8.28 39.20
C GLY A 718 -30.15 9.50 38.83
N ALA A 719 -29.63 10.20 39.84
CA ALA A 719 -28.82 11.40 39.63
C ALA A 719 -27.45 11.06 39.03
N THR A 720 -26.80 10.04 39.57
CA THR A 720 -25.52 9.46 39.14
C THR A 720 -25.69 8.63 37.88
N ASP A 721 -26.77 7.82 37.81
CA ASP A 721 -27.22 7.06 36.63
C ASP A 721 -27.27 7.97 35.38
N SER A 722 -28.32 8.77 35.24
CA SER A 722 -28.61 9.43 33.97
C SER A 722 -28.66 10.95 34.03
N ALA A 723 -28.98 11.57 35.18
CA ALA A 723 -29.15 13.02 35.24
C ALA A 723 -27.83 13.78 35.02
N ALA A 724 -26.76 13.35 35.71
CA ALA A 724 -25.43 13.94 35.58
C ALA A 724 -24.85 13.75 34.16
N PRO A 725 -24.77 12.53 33.59
CA PRO A 725 -24.34 12.34 32.19
C PRO A 725 -25.16 13.18 31.19
N CYS A 726 -26.48 13.27 31.35
CA CYS A 726 -27.29 14.11 30.48
C CYS A 726 -26.89 15.59 30.53
N ALA A 727 -26.71 16.14 31.74
CA ALA A 727 -26.26 17.52 31.94
C ALA A 727 -24.84 17.76 31.36
N MET A 728 -23.95 16.77 31.45
CA MET A 728 -22.62 16.82 30.82
C MET A 728 -22.74 16.99 29.30
N LEU A 729 -23.58 16.18 28.63
CA LEU A 729 -23.77 16.26 27.18
C LEU A 729 -24.37 17.60 26.73
N MET A 730 -25.31 18.15 27.51
CA MET A 730 -25.83 19.51 27.27
C MET A 730 -24.72 20.57 27.37
N HIS A 731 -23.83 20.46 28.36
CA HIS A 731 -22.68 21.36 28.51
C HIS A 731 -21.71 21.22 27.33
N VAL A 732 -21.38 20.00 26.91
CA VAL A 732 -20.51 19.74 25.74
C VAL A 732 -21.06 20.45 24.52
N ALA A 733 -22.36 20.33 24.23
CA ALA A 733 -23.00 21.04 23.12
C ALA A 733 -22.88 22.58 23.27
N LYS A 734 -23.16 23.11 24.46
CA LYS A 734 -23.04 24.55 24.77
C LYS A 734 -21.62 25.08 24.56
N ALA A 735 -20.64 24.32 25.02
CA ALA A 735 -19.24 24.70 25.01
C ALA A 735 -18.67 24.66 23.59
N LEU A 736 -19.04 23.67 22.78
CA LEU A 736 -18.52 23.51 21.42
C LEU A 736 -19.22 24.37 20.37
N ASP A 737 -20.48 24.76 20.54
CA ASP A 737 -21.22 25.46 19.48
C ASP A 737 -20.56 26.76 18.99
N PRO A 738 -19.98 27.63 19.85
CA PRO A 738 -19.23 28.79 19.39
C PRO A 738 -18.00 28.42 18.55
N TYR A 739 -17.26 27.37 18.95
CA TYR A 739 -16.07 26.90 18.23
C TYR A 739 -16.45 26.32 16.87
N LEU A 740 -17.45 25.43 16.83
CA LEU A 740 -17.94 24.84 15.57
C LEU A 740 -18.50 25.91 14.64
N THR A 741 -19.22 26.89 15.19
CA THR A 741 -19.70 28.04 14.41
C THR A 741 -18.55 28.81 13.78
N GLN A 742 -17.55 29.20 14.58
CA GLN A 742 -16.39 29.92 14.05
C GLN A 742 -15.64 29.09 13.00
N MET A 743 -15.41 27.81 13.30
CA MET A 743 -14.72 26.88 12.41
C MET A 743 -15.41 26.75 11.06
N TYR A 744 -16.73 26.54 11.05
CA TYR A 744 -17.50 26.42 9.82
C TYR A 744 -17.58 27.75 9.05
N ASP A 745 -17.76 28.87 9.75
CA ASP A 745 -17.83 30.19 9.11
C ASP A 745 -16.48 30.54 8.43
N GLU A 746 -15.34 30.21 9.05
CA GLU A 746 -14.01 30.39 8.48
C GLU A 746 -13.77 29.48 7.26
N MET A 747 -14.14 28.19 7.33
CA MET A 747 -14.02 27.27 6.18
C MET A 747 -14.86 27.73 4.98
N VAL A 748 -16.09 28.18 5.23
CA VAL A 748 -16.96 28.73 4.18
C VAL A 748 -16.35 29.99 3.55
N ALA A 749 -15.77 30.88 4.37
CA ALA A 749 -15.15 32.11 3.89
C ALA A 749 -13.90 31.86 3.02
N LEU A 750 -13.19 30.76 3.26
CA LEU A 750 -12.01 30.35 2.49
C LEU A 750 -12.35 29.59 1.19
N GLY A 751 -13.62 29.25 0.96
CA GLY A 751 -14.03 28.45 -0.18
C GLY A 751 -13.66 26.96 -0.07
N GLU A 752 -13.27 26.50 1.12
CA GLU A 752 -12.92 25.11 1.44
C GLU A 752 -14.18 24.34 1.90
N GLN A 753 -15.26 24.38 1.11
CA GLN A 753 -16.61 23.91 1.49
C GLN A 753 -16.78 22.36 1.48
N GLY A 754 -15.76 21.60 1.90
CA GLY A 754 -15.85 20.14 2.10
C GLY A 754 -15.93 19.28 0.84
N GLY A 755 -16.15 17.97 1.03
CA GLY A 755 -16.22 16.96 -0.04
C GLY A 755 -15.44 15.66 0.22
N THR A 756 -14.80 15.53 1.38
CA THR A 756 -14.13 14.29 1.84
C THR A 756 -14.61 13.99 3.25
N VAL A 757 -14.79 12.71 3.60
CA VAL A 757 -15.24 12.28 4.94
C VAL A 757 -14.50 12.96 6.10
N PRO A 758 -13.16 13.13 6.09
CA PRO A 758 -12.47 13.78 7.21
C PRO A 758 -12.84 15.26 7.42
N MET A 759 -13.33 15.96 6.40
CA MET A 759 -13.79 17.36 6.50
C MET A 759 -15.30 17.48 6.78
N ASP A 760 -16.01 16.35 6.79
CA ASP A 760 -17.47 16.29 6.93
C ASP A 760 -17.87 15.73 8.32
N MET A 761 -16.97 15.82 9.30
CA MET A 761 -17.22 15.36 10.67
C MET A 761 -18.19 16.30 11.41
N GLY A 762 -19.25 15.73 11.97
CA GLY A 762 -20.22 16.42 12.83
C GLY A 762 -20.26 15.84 14.25
N LEU A 763 -21.05 16.49 15.10
CA LEU A 763 -21.36 16.01 16.45
C LEU A 763 -22.81 15.55 16.52
N GLN A 764 -23.05 14.36 17.06
CA GLN A 764 -24.39 13.83 17.35
C GLN A 764 -24.51 13.58 18.86
N ILE A 765 -25.63 13.96 19.45
CA ILE A 765 -25.98 13.64 20.84
C ILE A 765 -27.29 12.85 20.82
N LEU A 766 -27.31 11.72 21.54
CA LEU A 766 -28.49 10.90 21.73
C LEU A 766 -28.87 10.90 23.21
N PHE A 767 -30.10 11.29 23.50
CA PHE A 767 -30.75 11.02 24.78
C PHE A 767 -31.70 9.85 24.57
N LEU A 768 -31.35 8.70 25.14
CA LEU A 768 -32.08 7.45 24.98
C LEU A 768 -33.05 7.23 26.13
N ASP A 769 -34.16 6.56 25.84
CA ASP A 769 -35.27 6.34 26.76
C ASP A 769 -35.59 4.86 26.92
N GLY A 770 -35.97 4.45 28.13
CA GLY A 770 -36.27 3.05 28.43
C GLY A 770 -35.03 2.16 28.44
N GLU A 771 -33.89 2.68 28.88
CA GLU A 771 -32.74 1.85 29.26
C GLU A 771 -33.17 0.94 30.43
N GLU A 772 -33.88 1.54 31.40
CA GLU A 772 -34.19 0.93 32.69
C GLU A 772 -35.20 -0.21 32.58
N ALA A 773 -34.90 -1.29 33.27
CA ALA A 773 -35.84 -2.40 33.41
C ALA A 773 -37.05 -2.01 34.25
N PHE A 774 -38.26 -2.32 33.78
CA PHE A 774 -39.49 -2.05 34.53
C PHE A 774 -39.71 -3.05 35.66
N LYS A 775 -39.17 -4.27 35.53
CA LYS A 775 -39.26 -5.31 36.57
C LYS A 775 -37.94 -6.03 36.80
N SER A 776 -37.30 -6.52 35.74
CA SER A 776 -36.07 -7.29 35.85
C SER A 776 -35.22 -7.11 34.60
N TRP A 777 -33.96 -6.76 34.81
CA TRP A 777 -33.00 -6.59 33.72
C TRP A 777 -32.87 -7.86 32.89
N THR A 778 -33.41 -7.85 31.68
CA THR A 778 -33.38 -8.95 30.71
C THR A 778 -33.32 -8.38 29.30
N ASP A 779 -32.97 -9.21 28.31
CA ASP A 779 -32.90 -8.81 26.90
C ASP A 779 -34.22 -8.26 26.34
N THR A 780 -35.35 -8.43 27.02
CA THR A 780 -36.68 -7.92 26.60
C THR A 780 -37.28 -6.90 27.56
N ASP A 781 -36.74 -6.77 28.77
CA ASP A 781 -37.18 -5.79 29.78
C ASP A 781 -36.01 -4.86 30.14
N SER A 782 -35.47 -4.21 29.11
CA SER A 782 -34.44 -3.16 29.14
C SER A 782 -34.14 -2.70 27.70
N LEU A 783 -33.48 -1.56 27.57
CA LEU A 783 -32.96 -1.03 26.30
C LEU A 783 -34.05 -0.84 25.22
N TYR A 784 -35.28 -0.50 25.62
CA TYR A 784 -36.43 -0.37 24.73
C TYR A 784 -36.17 0.68 23.64
N GLY A 785 -35.73 1.88 24.04
CA GLY A 785 -35.41 2.96 23.10
C GLY A 785 -34.20 2.66 22.22
N ALA A 786 -33.08 2.21 22.79
CA ALA A 786 -31.87 1.87 22.03
C ALA A 786 -32.12 0.78 20.99
N ARG A 787 -32.88 -0.26 21.35
CA ARG A 787 -33.24 -1.36 20.45
C ARG A 787 -34.16 -0.88 19.33
N SER A 788 -35.17 -0.08 19.67
CA SER A 788 -36.08 0.52 18.69
C SER A 788 -35.34 1.40 17.69
N LEU A 789 -34.50 2.33 18.17
CA LEU A 789 -33.74 3.27 17.34
C LEU A 789 -32.74 2.57 16.43
N SER A 790 -31.94 1.63 16.96
CA SER A 790 -30.97 0.88 16.17
C SER A 790 -31.66 -0.03 15.13
N ASN A 791 -32.85 -0.55 15.41
CA ASN A 791 -33.68 -1.28 14.44
C ASN A 791 -34.19 -0.36 13.32
N GLU A 792 -34.70 0.81 13.66
CA GLU A 792 -35.16 1.79 12.67
C GLU A 792 -34.03 2.25 11.75
N TRP A 793 -32.87 2.61 12.32
CA TRP A 793 -31.71 3.09 11.56
C TRP A 793 -31.05 2.03 10.68
N GLU A 794 -31.14 0.75 11.01
CA GLU A 794 -30.68 -0.33 10.12
C GLU A 794 -31.50 -0.40 8.83
N HIS A 795 -32.79 -0.09 8.91
CA HIS A 795 -33.74 -0.19 7.79
C HIS A 795 -34.00 1.16 7.09
N THR A 796 -33.42 2.25 7.61
CA THR A 796 -33.56 3.60 7.05
C THR A 796 -32.37 3.89 6.14
N PHE A 797 -32.63 3.96 4.83
CA PHE A 797 -31.61 4.27 3.84
C PHE A 797 -31.48 5.78 3.62
N ASN A 798 -30.25 6.26 3.63
CA ASN A 798 -29.90 7.57 3.10
C ASN A 798 -30.10 7.61 1.57
N PRO A 799 -30.17 8.81 0.95
CA PRO A 799 -30.25 8.93 -0.50
C PRO A 799 -29.20 8.08 -1.24
N ALA A 800 -29.55 7.53 -2.41
CA ALA A 800 -28.73 6.54 -3.13
C ALA A 800 -27.29 7.00 -3.51
N MET A 801 -27.01 8.30 -3.46
CA MET A 801 -25.70 8.90 -3.76
C MET A 801 -24.96 9.38 -2.50
N SER A 802 -25.50 9.11 -1.30
CA SER A 802 -24.89 9.46 -0.03
C SER A 802 -23.68 8.57 0.26
N HIS A 803 -22.73 9.08 1.03
CA HIS A 803 -21.52 8.34 1.37
C HIS A 803 -21.82 7.15 2.28
N TYR A 804 -22.64 7.36 3.31
CA TYR A 804 -23.09 6.34 4.25
C TYR A 804 -24.48 5.87 3.85
N LYS A 805 -24.68 4.54 3.79
CA LYS A 805 -25.95 3.95 3.33
C LYS A 805 -27.07 4.13 4.34
N THR A 806 -26.74 4.09 5.62
CA THR A 806 -27.70 4.19 6.73
C THR A 806 -27.20 5.16 7.80
N PRO A 807 -28.08 5.68 8.68
CA PRO A 807 -27.67 6.47 9.84
C PRO A 807 -26.73 5.71 10.80
N LEU A 808 -26.83 4.37 10.90
CA LEU A 808 -25.89 3.58 11.70
C LEU A 808 -24.45 3.71 11.20
N GLU A 809 -24.26 3.65 9.88
CA GLU A 809 -22.93 3.78 9.27
C GLU A 809 -22.35 5.20 9.45
N GLN A 810 -23.19 6.21 9.70
CA GLN A 810 -22.72 7.57 9.99
C GLN A 810 -22.10 7.69 11.39
N ILE A 811 -22.24 6.70 12.28
CA ILE A 811 -21.67 6.72 13.63
C ILE A 811 -20.19 6.30 13.55
N SER A 812 -19.27 7.26 13.72
CA SER A 812 -17.83 6.97 13.77
C SER A 812 -17.39 6.34 15.08
N ALA A 813 -17.96 6.82 16.19
CA ALA A 813 -17.83 6.22 17.50
C ALA A 813 -19.08 6.53 18.33
N PHE A 814 -19.56 5.54 19.06
CA PHE A 814 -20.66 5.63 20.01
C PHE A 814 -20.08 5.71 21.42
N VAL A 815 -20.02 6.91 21.98
CA VAL A 815 -19.47 7.16 23.31
C VAL A 815 -20.61 7.18 24.32
N LEU A 816 -20.76 6.10 25.07
CA LEU A 816 -21.80 5.97 26.09
C LEU A 816 -21.28 6.47 27.43
N LEU A 817 -21.96 7.45 28.01
CA LEU A 817 -21.69 8.02 29.33
C LEU A 817 -22.80 7.58 30.27
N ASP A 818 -22.43 6.84 31.31
CA ASP A 818 -23.37 6.39 32.33
C ASP A 818 -22.66 6.24 33.70
N LEU A 819 -23.40 6.45 34.79
CA LEU A 819 -22.93 6.35 36.17
C LEU A 819 -21.81 7.32 36.58
N LEU A 820 -21.74 8.51 35.96
CA LEU A 820 -20.64 9.48 36.13
C LEU A 820 -20.88 10.57 37.19
N GLY A 821 -21.54 10.25 38.29
CA GLY A 821 -21.85 11.20 39.39
C GLY A 821 -21.10 10.97 40.71
N SER A 822 -20.44 9.82 40.90
CA SER A 822 -19.82 9.43 42.18
C SER A 822 -18.33 9.75 42.27
N ALA A 823 -17.80 9.88 43.49
CA ALA A 823 -16.39 10.19 43.72
C ALA A 823 -15.45 9.02 43.33
N GLU A 824 -14.27 9.36 42.79
CA GLU A 824 -13.20 8.43 42.39
C GLU A 824 -13.65 7.27 41.47
N PRO A 825 -14.37 7.54 40.36
CA PRO A 825 -14.82 6.50 39.46
C PRO A 825 -13.63 5.83 38.77
N ARG A 826 -13.73 4.52 38.57
CA ARG A 826 -12.74 3.71 37.87
C ARG A 826 -13.36 3.18 36.59
N ILE A 827 -13.00 3.78 35.46
CA ILE A 827 -13.54 3.37 34.16
C ILE A 827 -12.53 2.42 33.51
N PRO A 828 -12.77 1.10 33.46
CA PRO A 828 -11.92 0.19 32.72
C PRO A 828 -12.09 0.42 31.21
N SER A 829 -11.10 0.00 30.43
CA SER A 829 -11.29 -0.08 28.98
C SER A 829 -11.99 -1.39 28.63
N TYR A 830 -13.25 -1.32 28.19
CA TYR A 830 -14.10 -2.50 27.93
C TYR A 830 -13.81 -3.18 26.59
N PHE A 831 -13.59 -2.39 25.53
CA PHE A 831 -13.54 -2.90 24.16
C PHE A 831 -12.21 -2.58 23.51
N GLN A 832 -11.58 -3.59 22.89
CA GLN A 832 -10.31 -3.42 22.20
C GLN A 832 -10.45 -2.52 20.95
N SER A 833 -11.56 -2.64 20.22
CA SER A 833 -11.83 -1.88 18.99
C SER A 833 -11.86 -0.36 19.20
N THR A 834 -12.19 0.11 20.39
CA THR A 834 -12.19 1.53 20.76
C THR A 834 -11.16 1.88 21.84
N HIS A 835 -10.25 0.96 22.15
CA HIS A 835 -9.20 1.20 23.14
C HIS A 835 -8.32 2.38 22.75
N TRP A 836 -8.05 2.59 21.47
CA TRP A 836 -7.31 3.77 20.99
C TRP A 836 -8.01 5.10 21.37
N ALA A 837 -9.35 5.16 21.32
CA ALA A 837 -10.13 6.33 21.70
C ALA A 837 -10.16 6.49 23.22
N TYR A 838 -10.22 5.38 23.96
CA TYR A 838 -10.01 5.36 25.41
C TYR A 838 -8.63 5.95 25.78
N ARG A 839 -7.55 5.53 25.10
CA ARG A 839 -6.19 6.06 25.31
C ARG A 839 -6.10 7.55 24.99
N ALA A 840 -6.80 8.01 23.95
CA ALA A 840 -6.87 9.41 23.60
C ALA A 840 -7.56 10.22 24.72
N MET A 841 -8.71 9.77 25.21
CA MET A 841 -9.40 10.40 26.35
C MET A 841 -8.57 10.35 27.65
N ALA A 842 -7.87 9.24 27.90
CA ALA A 842 -6.98 9.10 29.06
C ALA A 842 -5.77 10.05 28.98
N LYS A 843 -5.26 10.28 27.77
CA LYS A 843 -4.20 11.27 27.51
C LYS A 843 -4.70 12.69 27.78
N VAL A 844 -5.93 13.02 27.39
CA VAL A 844 -6.59 14.29 27.75
C VAL A 844 -6.67 14.44 29.26
N GLU A 845 -7.20 13.44 29.97
CA GLU A 845 -7.28 13.46 31.44
C GLU A 845 -5.90 13.72 32.05
N ARG A 846 -4.88 12.92 31.69
CA ARG A 846 -3.52 13.05 32.23
C ARG A 846 -2.98 14.47 32.04
N ARG A 847 -3.10 15.03 30.83
CA ARG A 847 -2.62 16.38 30.52
C ARG A 847 -3.37 17.44 31.32
N MET A 848 -4.68 17.33 31.46
CA MET A 848 -5.48 18.27 32.26
C MET A 848 -5.14 18.18 33.75
N ARG A 849 -4.83 17.00 34.28
CA ARG A 849 -4.30 16.84 35.65
C ARG A 849 -2.92 17.49 35.80
N GLU A 850 -2.00 17.29 34.85
CA GLU A 850 -0.67 17.91 34.83
C GLU A 850 -0.74 19.45 34.77
N LEU A 851 -1.72 19.99 34.04
CA LEU A 851 -1.97 21.44 33.97
C LEU A 851 -2.64 22.02 35.22
N GLY A 852 -3.14 21.16 36.12
CA GLY A 852 -3.84 21.54 37.33
C GLY A 852 -5.23 22.15 37.07
N VAL A 853 -5.89 21.76 35.97
CA VAL A 853 -7.22 22.29 35.59
C VAL A 853 -8.39 21.38 35.99
N LEU A 854 -8.08 20.18 36.51
CA LEU A 854 -9.06 19.27 37.12
C LEU A 854 -9.05 19.45 38.65
N GLU A 855 -10.23 19.39 39.25
CA GLU A 855 -10.48 19.68 40.67
C GLU A 855 -10.11 18.50 41.57
N THR A 856 -10.43 17.29 41.12
CA THR A 856 -10.22 16.05 41.86
C THR A 856 -8.75 15.62 41.87
N LYS A 857 -8.34 14.92 42.92
CA LYS A 857 -7.00 14.34 43.08
C LYS A 857 -7.08 12.85 43.46
N PRO A 858 -7.63 12.00 42.59
CA PRO A 858 -7.80 10.59 42.89
C PRO A 858 -6.44 9.89 42.96
N LYS A 859 -6.37 8.75 43.66
CA LYS A 859 -5.14 7.95 43.76
C LYS A 859 -4.68 7.40 42.41
N ASN A 860 -5.63 7.04 41.55
CA ASN A 860 -5.41 6.63 40.16
C ASN A 860 -6.25 7.56 39.27
N PRO A 861 -5.82 7.85 38.03
CA PRO A 861 -6.68 8.53 37.07
C PRO A 861 -7.99 7.74 36.86
N PHE A 862 -9.05 8.44 36.47
CA PHE A 862 -10.35 7.83 36.20
C PHE A 862 -10.23 6.80 35.08
N LEU A 863 -9.48 7.14 34.03
CA LEU A 863 -9.15 6.28 32.89
C LEU A 863 -7.79 5.58 33.11
N TYR A 864 -7.75 4.66 34.08
CA TYR A 864 -6.52 4.00 34.52
C TYR A 864 -5.99 2.91 33.58
N ASP A 865 -6.83 2.37 32.70
CA ASP A 865 -6.50 1.25 31.82
C ASP A 865 -5.81 1.71 30.51
N ALA A 866 -5.19 2.90 30.48
CA ALA A 866 -4.63 3.48 29.24
C ALA A 866 -3.46 2.68 28.63
N GLU A 867 -2.83 1.82 29.43
CA GLU A 867 -1.75 0.92 29.01
C GLU A 867 -2.23 -0.55 28.98
N LYS A 868 -3.54 -0.76 28.79
CA LYS A 868 -4.12 -2.10 28.74
C LYS A 868 -3.76 -2.80 27.41
N ASN A 869 -2.90 -3.80 27.51
CA ASN A 869 -2.53 -4.67 26.38
C ASN A 869 -3.72 -5.50 25.85
N PRO A 870 -3.73 -5.86 24.56
CA PRO A 870 -4.73 -6.70 23.91
C PRO A 870 -5.13 -7.97 24.69
N GLN A 871 -4.18 -8.64 25.33
CA GLN A 871 -4.42 -9.90 26.05
C GLN A 871 -5.20 -9.73 27.37
N MET A 872 -5.35 -8.48 27.86
CA MET A 872 -6.05 -8.17 29.10
C MET A 872 -7.53 -7.84 28.90
N PHE A 873 -8.02 -7.84 27.65
CA PHE A 873 -9.44 -7.71 27.34
C PHE A 873 -10.13 -9.07 27.53
N GLY A 874 -10.79 -9.27 28.67
CA GLY A 874 -11.62 -10.44 28.94
C GLY A 874 -13.10 -10.21 28.60
N ARG A 875 -13.95 -11.23 28.84
CA ARG A 875 -15.43 -11.10 28.79
C ARG A 875 -15.93 -10.21 29.93
N SER A 876 -15.71 -8.90 29.85
CA SER A 876 -16.33 -7.91 30.72
C SER A 876 -17.45 -7.22 29.93
N GLY A 877 -18.61 -7.86 29.87
CA GLY A 877 -19.79 -7.29 29.21
C GLY A 877 -20.73 -6.72 30.25
N ILE A 878 -20.69 -5.40 30.44
CA ILE A 878 -21.80 -4.68 31.05
C ILE A 878 -22.80 -4.43 29.93
N GLY A 879 -24.03 -4.90 30.08
CA GLY A 879 -25.09 -4.66 29.11
C GLY A 879 -25.71 -3.30 29.38
N ASP A 880 -25.89 -2.50 28.33
CA ASP A 880 -26.41 -1.13 28.38
C ASP A 880 -26.85 -0.71 26.95
N ASP A 881 -27.33 0.51 26.76
CA ASP A 881 -27.84 1.12 25.53
C ASP A 881 -26.94 0.99 24.30
N HIS A 882 -25.64 0.77 24.50
CA HIS A 882 -24.71 0.53 23.41
C HIS A 882 -24.89 -0.85 22.76
N VAL A 883 -25.46 -1.85 23.47
CA VAL A 883 -25.53 -3.25 23.02
C VAL A 883 -26.28 -3.40 21.70
N PRO A 884 -27.48 -2.82 21.50
CA PRO A 884 -28.20 -2.94 20.23
C PRO A 884 -27.45 -2.33 19.04
N PHE A 885 -26.67 -1.26 19.27
CA PHE A 885 -25.84 -0.63 18.22
C PHE A 885 -24.58 -1.46 17.95
N MET A 886 -23.93 -1.96 18.99
CA MET A 886 -22.72 -2.79 18.89
C MET A 886 -23.00 -4.10 18.14
N MET A 887 -24.15 -4.74 18.39
CA MET A 887 -24.59 -5.94 17.65
C MET A 887 -24.75 -5.69 16.14
N LYS A 888 -24.88 -4.42 15.73
CA LYS A 888 -25.00 -3.99 14.33
C LYS A 888 -23.71 -3.39 13.77
N GLY A 889 -22.57 -3.62 14.44
CA GLY A 889 -21.25 -3.23 13.96
C GLY A 889 -20.83 -1.80 14.31
N VAL A 890 -21.54 -1.09 15.20
CA VAL A 890 -21.13 0.24 15.65
C VAL A 890 -20.02 0.12 16.70
N ASN A 891 -18.93 0.87 16.51
CA ASN A 891 -17.83 0.94 17.47
C ASN A 891 -18.23 1.73 18.72
N VAL A 892 -18.13 1.10 19.90
CA VAL A 892 -18.57 1.68 21.18
C VAL A 892 -17.38 2.03 22.06
N LEU A 893 -17.28 3.29 22.50
CA LEU A 893 -16.43 3.70 23.61
C LEU A 893 -17.30 3.77 24.88
N HIS A 894 -17.05 2.84 25.79
CA HIS A 894 -17.90 2.62 26.95
C HIS A 894 -17.32 3.31 28.18
N ILE A 895 -17.96 4.38 28.66
CA ILE A 895 -17.52 5.20 29.78
C ILE A 895 -18.45 4.94 30.98
N ILE A 896 -18.26 3.78 31.60
CA ILE A 896 -19.02 3.34 32.78
C ILE A 896 -18.07 2.80 33.85
N PRO A 897 -18.20 3.22 35.13
CA PRO A 897 -17.37 2.75 36.22
C PRO A 897 -17.55 1.26 36.52
N SER A 898 -16.44 0.58 36.82
CA SER A 898 -16.45 -0.75 37.44
C SER A 898 -15.47 -0.78 38.62
N PRO A 899 -15.92 -1.11 39.84
CA PRO A 899 -17.30 -1.45 40.21
C PRO A 899 -18.27 -0.26 40.08
N PHE A 900 -19.57 -0.55 39.99
CA PHE A 900 -20.62 0.48 39.96
C PHE A 900 -20.66 1.31 41.24
N PRO A 901 -21.17 2.57 41.18
CA PRO A 901 -21.32 3.43 42.34
C PRO A 901 -22.14 2.78 43.45
N ALA A 902 -21.80 3.03 44.71
CA ALA A 902 -22.50 2.43 45.85
C ALA A 902 -23.97 2.88 45.99
N VAL A 903 -24.32 4.01 45.38
CA VAL A 903 -25.69 4.57 45.35
C VAL A 903 -26.53 4.04 44.19
N TRP A 904 -25.92 3.37 43.20
CA TRP A 904 -26.61 2.89 42.01
C TRP A 904 -27.84 2.03 42.35
N HIS A 905 -28.98 2.34 41.72
CA HIS A 905 -30.30 1.75 42.01
C HIS A 905 -30.76 1.84 43.48
N ARG A 906 -30.31 2.86 44.23
CA ARG A 906 -30.81 3.16 45.58
C ARG A 906 -31.41 4.55 45.64
N MET A 907 -32.28 4.79 46.63
CA MET A 907 -32.95 6.09 46.79
C MET A 907 -31.98 7.24 47.06
N GLU A 908 -30.77 6.93 47.55
CA GLU A 908 -29.70 7.90 47.75
C GLU A 908 -29.05 8.35 46.43
N ASP A 909 -29.43 7.80 45.28
CA ASP A 909 -29.00 8.33 43.98
C ASP A 909 -29.77 9.60 43.58
N ASP A 910 -29.59 10.64 44.39
CA ASP A 910 -30.19 11.96 44.25
C ASP A 910 -29.11 13.06 44.08
N GLY A 911 -29.55 14.31 43.88
CA GLY A 911 -28.64 15.44 43.67
C GLY A 911 -27.69 15.72 44.84
N GLU A 912 -28.08 15.42 46.08
CA GLU A 912 -27.28 15.72 47.27
C GLU A 912 -26.05 14.78 47.40
N HIS A 913 -26.09 13.63 46.72
CA HIS A 913 -25.04 12.62 46.76
C HIS A 913 -24.09 12.65 45.55
N LEU A 914 -24.28 13.60 44.63
CA LEU A 914 -23.36 13.84 43.52
C LEU A 914 -22.03 14.42 44.02
N ASP A 915 -20.92 13.83 43.61
CA ASP A 915 -19.60 14.45 43.78
C ASP A 915 -19.38 15.48 42.68
N MET A 916 -19.81 16.71 42.96
CA MET A 916 -19.76 17.80 41.98
C MET A 916 -18.36 18.08 41.41
N PRO A 917 -17.24 17.97 42.16
CA PRO A 917 -15.91 18.03 41.58
C PRO A 917 -15.66 16.95 40.50
N THR A 918 -16.05 15.69 40.76
CA THR A 918 -15.96 14.62 39.75
C THR A 918 -16.85 14.89 38.55
N VAL A 919 -18.09 15.34 38.76
CA VAL A 919 -19.01 15.70 37.66
C VAL A 919 -18.38 16.76 36.76
N ARG A 920 -17.84 17.85 37.34
CA ARG A 920 -17.20 18.92 36.57
C ARG A 920 -15.93 18.45 35.86
N ASP A 921 -15.13 17.58 36.48
CA ASP A 921 -13.93 17.03 35.85
C ASP A 921 -14.27 16.14 34.64
N TRP A 922 -15.30 15.28 34.75
CA TRP A 922 -15.80 14.51 33.59
C TRP A 922 -16.31 15.42 32.48
N THR A 923 -17.09 16.44 32.82
CA THR A 923 -17.55 17.43 31.84
C THR A 923 -16.38 18.06 31.10
N ARG A 924 -15.29 18.43 31.80
CA ARG A 924 -14.08 18.99 31.18
C ARG A 924 -13.37 17.97 30.27
N ILE A 925 -13.19 16.74 30.74
CA ILE A 925 -12.50 15.68 29.99
C ILE A 925 -13.27 15.34 28.70
N VAL A 926 -14.59 15.14 28.79
CA VAL A 926 -15.43 14.83 27.63
C VAL A 926 -15.44 16.00 26.65
N THR A 927 -15.58 17.23 27.14
CA THR A 927 -15.53 18.44 26.27
C THR A 927 -14.20 18.52 25.53
N ALA A 928 -13.07 18.36 26.22
CA ALA A 928 -11.74 18.41 25.61
C ALA A 928 -11.52 17.25 24.62
N PHE A 929 -11.94 16.04 24.95
CA PHE A 929 -11.87 14.88 24.04
C PHE A 929 -12.71 15.11 22.77
N THR A 930 -13.94 15.62 22.90
CA THR A 930 -14.81 15.96 21.77
C THR A 930 -14.19 17.06 20.90
N MET A 931 -13.55 18.07 21.51
CA MET A 931 -12.82 19.11 20.78
C MET A 931 -11.59 18.57 20.03
N GLU A 932 -10.81 17.66 20.63
CA GLU A 932 -9.69 16.97 19.95
C GLU A 932 -10.20 16.09 18.79
N TRP A 933 -11.33 15.41 18.97
CA TRP A 933 -11.93 14.58 17.92
C TRP A 933 -12.38 15.38 16.70
N LEU A 934 -12.95 16.57 16.92
CA LEU A 934 -13.43 17.46 15.85
C LEU A 934 -12.34 18.37 15.27
N ASP A 935 -11.07 18.13 15.62
CA ASP A 935 -9.89 18.91 15.19
C ASP A 935 -10.04 20.43 15.39
N ALA A 936 -10.64 20.84 16.52
CA ALA A 936 -10.91 22.25 16.83
C ALA A 936 -9.63 23.11 17.05
N ASN A 937 -8.44 22.52 16.94
CA ASN A 937 -7.15 23.15 17.21
C ASN A 937 -6.60 23.97 16.01
N GLU A 938 -7.13 23.75 14.81
CA GLU A 938 -6.67 24.46 13.59
C GLU A 938 -6.85 25.99 13.67
N LEU A 939 -7.86 26.46 14.41
CA LEU A 939 -8.19 27.88 14.57
C LEU A 939 -7.06 28.66 15.27
N GLU A 940 -6.43 28.09 16.31
CA GLU A 940 -5.37 28.76 17.07
C GLU A 940 -4.06 28.87 16.25
N LEU A 941 -3.78 27.85 15.44
CA LEU A 941 -2.64 27.82 14.51
C LEU A 941 -2.82 28.82 13.35
N ARG A 942 -4.05 28.99 12.85
CA ARG A 942 -4.37 29.89 11.74
C ARG A 942 -4.42 31.37 12.18
N LYS A 943 -4.92 31.67 13.39
CA LYS A 943 -4.91 33.03 13.97
C LYS A 943 -3.50 33.57 14.22
N ARG A 944 -2.57 32.72 14.70
CA ARG A 944 -1.14 33.07 14.79
C ARG A 944 -0.49 33.32 13.42
N ARG A 945 -0.97 32.69 12.35
CA ARG A 945 -0.46 32.94 10.98
C ARG A 945 -1.00 34.24 10.38
N SER A 946 -2.21 34.66 10.73
CA SER A 946 -2.77 35.95 10.29
C SER A 946 -2.21 37.13 11.09
N GLU A 947 -2.03 36.99 12.41
CA GLU A 947 -1.40 38.01 13.26
C GLU A 947 0.09 38.21 12.96
N ASN A 948 0.80 37.19 12.44
CA ASN A 948 2.18 37.33 11.94
C ASN A 948 2.26 37.84 10.48
N LYS A 949 1.11 38.03 9.81
CA LYS A 949 1.02 38.58 8.44
C LYS A 949 0.49 40.03 8.41
N MET A 950 0.00 40.56 9.53
CA MET A 950 -0.15 42.00 9.78
C MET A 950 1.11 42.52 10.45
#